data_AF-A0A0K0E6T4-F1
#
_entry.id   AF-A0A0K0E6T4-F1
#
_cell.length_a   1.000
_cell.length_b   1.000
_cell.length_c   1.000
_cell.angle_alpha   90.00
_cell.angle_beta   90.00
_cell.angle_gamma   90.00
#
_symmetry.space_group_name_H-M   'P 1'
#
loop_
_entity.id
_entity.type
_entity.pdbx_description
1 polymer ?
#
loop_
_entity_poly.entity_id
_entity_poly.type
_entity_poly.pdbx_seq_one_letter_code
_entity_poly.pdbx_strand_id
1 'polypeptide(L)'
;MIDSDIINDDIIMNSSGSDNEELAIEATEDMCDERYLYKKIIKKNADAIDSMCLNSDCTKIAVGGKEGLLKVYDFNEDSGFTLWRDVRHRRNYKMSMFNSISLSWNKIDDSLLASIVPNGTIAVFDLNNKYTDRLFASTATSTATKICFNDFDKTILLSGYTDSNCCLIDLRSEGFAAVYNGSYSPVRDVKFDTSPDLSHNFYAVDDSGMISIWDSRKTNKPLKTIPGHQGTINNIITHPFNRNIFATAGIDRYIRLWENSSNVKCIGKIETMFPVYRIAFNPSENNMWKIASSYNTNELGIIHVWDFERPSLPLLSLHEHTNTISDIAWPANKKITLFSGGKDRLIVRHNLNDGKHIFKHINLNGLSISPYNDIAISISYYKEQLITNKKIIENKKTLDEVKDNLPKVRDRKGSVYIEVDPNLSTSLLIEYAQKYQMHYDSEFTACQYNYHVCTELGDDKTADLWKKMSLFLKLLKIDNNSETFTLNEDNFLTSEDLSSESNLIYSEDEDEEFNNHIYSKYGIDLDIELLKLYKKDIKNNEQVVVQENPFYELNDTELIEAYKKDEIKSKVWDITTIKDEIIDPYDPSLLENDENRDCININKILKERVFQEIKIDKISNKEKFIDDKIEEIENLFECIESKTIDSSNIVKNIVVEQAEMGKIQFVCTIILIMGDIAKNIFSKKQIEKWFLSYIELLRRYQLYKESAYFINKCPIESVRSLSLQSTSYKIACNDCNKAIMQDRKCDNCKVYLDYICRVCEKYVQGLYISCPECFHGGHLFHMKGWYDKFIQCPDIACQHECGRKMKVIIKEL
;
A
#
# COMPACT_ATOMS: atom_id res chain seq x y z
N MET A 1 19.39 -4.34 -10.20
CA MET A 1 20.24 -4.22 -11.40
C MET A 1 21.01 -5.52 -11.51
N ILE A 2 20.77 -6.28 -12.56
CA ILE A 2 21.57 -7.44 -12.92
C ILE A 2 22.40 -6.95 -14.11
N ASP A 3 23.72 -6.94 -13.95
CA ASP A 3 24.70 -6.40 -14.90
C ASP A 3 24.53 -7.00 -16.30
N SER A 4 24.54 -6.11 -17.29
CA SER A 4 24.24 -6.38 -18.71
C SER A 4 25.43 -6.88 -19.54
N ASP A 5 26.45 -7.49 -18.93
CA ASP A 5 27.73 -7.73 -19.60
C ASP A 5 28.07 -9.21 -19.90
N ILE A 6 27.08 -10.12 -19.95
CA ILE A 6 27.32 -11.54 -20.29
C ILE A 6 26.62 -11.97 -21.59
N ILE A 7 26.52 -11.09 -22.59
CA ILE A 7 26.05 -11.48 -23.94
C ILE A 7 27.06 -10.99 -24.97
N ASN A 8 28.21 -11.66 -25.06
CA ASN A 8 29.15 -11.55 -26.18
C ASN A 8 30.10 -12.76 -26.18
N ASP A 9 29.55 -13.98 -26.25
CA ASP A 9 30.34 -15.14 -26.66
C ASP A 9 29.70 -15.75 -27.92
N ASP A 10 30.26 -15.36 -29.06
CA ASP A 10 29.97 -15.86 -30.40
C ASP A 10 30.32 -17.35 -30.50
N ILE A 11 29.34 -18.23 -30.31
CA ILE A 11 29.51 -19.66 -30.56
C ILE A 11 29.22 -19.94 -32.03
N ILE A 12 30.31 -20.06 -32.81
CA ILE A 12 30.34 -20.54 -34.20
C ILE A 12 29.85 -22.00 -34.22
N MET A 13 28.63 -22.22 -34.70
CA MET A 13 28.02 -23.54 -34.86
C MET A 13 28.56 -24.22 -36.13
N ASN A 14 29.35 -25.27 -35.95
CA ASN A 14 29.79 -26.15 -37.03
C ASN A 14 28.64 -27.04 -37.52
N SER A 15 28.40 -26.97 -38.82
CA SER A 15 27.44 -27.75 -39.60
C SER A 15 27.87 -29.21 -39.76
N SER A 16 26.98 -30.14 -39.41
CA SER A 16 26.91 -31.49 -40.01
C SER A 16 25.64 -32.21 -39.55
N GLY A 17 24.62 -32.25 -40.40
CA GLY A 17 23.38 -33.00 -40.17
C GLY A 17 22.21 -32.49 -41.01
N SER A 18 22.27 -32.69 -42.32
CA SER A 18 21.40 -32.07 -43.34
C SER A 18 19.92 -32.47 -43.34
N ASP A 19 19.46 -33.41 -42.50
CA ASP A 19 18.10 -33.94 -42.64
C ASP A 19 17.12 -33.42 -41.57
N ASN A 20 17.63 -32.75 -40.53
CA ASN A 20 16.79 -32.12 -39.50
C ASN A 20 16.64 -30.59 -39.68
N GLU A 21 17.43 -29.97 -40.57
CA GLU A 21 17.34 -28.53 -40.82
C GLU A 21 16.16 -28.17 -41.71
N GLU A 22 15.74 -28.98 -42.69
CA GLU A 22 14.56 -28.63 -43.53
C GLU A 22 13.25 -28.56 -42.71
N LEU A 23 13.02 -29.49 -41.78
CA LEU A 23 11.83 -29.45 -40.91
C LEU A 23 11.91 -28.36 -39.85
N ALA A 24 13.10 -27.95 -39.44
CA ALA A 24 13.27 -26.84 -38.49
C ALA A 24 13.13 -25.48 -39.19
N ILE A 25 13.58 -25.35 -40.45
CA ILE A 25 13.45 -24.13 -41.23
C ILE A 25 11.97 -23.88 -41.55
N GLU A 26 11.19 -24.89 -41.96
CA GLU A 26 9.73 -24.71 -42.17
C GLU A 26 9.02 -24.28 -40.88
N ALA A 27 9.38 -24.82 -39.72
CA ALA A 27 8.76 -24.43 -38.44
C ALA A 27 9.19 -23.03 -37.95
N THR A 28 10.35 -22.53 -38.37
CA THR A 28 10.81 -21.17 -38.01
C THR A 28 10.36 -20.10 -38.99
N GLU A 29 10.19 -20.41 -40.28
CA GLU A 29 9.63 -19.46 -41.26
C GLU A 29 8.17 -19.13 -40.93
N ASP A 30 7.38 -20.12 -40.49
CA ASP A 30 5.99 -19.89 -40.05
C ASP A 30 5.87 -19.01 -38.78
N MET A 31 6.95 -18.82 -38.01
CA MET A 31 6.93 -18.03 -36.77
C MET A 31 7.61 -16.66 -36.86
N CYS A 32 8.38 -16.38 -37.91
CA CYS A 32 9.12 -15.12 -38.03
C CYS A 32 8.36 -14.00 -38.75
N ASP A 33 7.29 -14.29 -39.50
CA ASP A 33 6.62 -13.27 -40.32
C ASP A 33 5.47 -12.50 -39.63
N GLU A 34 4.82 -13.03 -38.59
CA GLU A 34 3.68 -12.32 -37.98
C GLU A 34 4.07 -11.08 -37.14
N ARG A 35 5.32 -10.97 -36.67
CA ARG A 35 5.74 -9.86 -35.79
C ARG A 35 5.82 -8.51 -36.49
N TYR A 36 5.93 -8.49 -37.82
CA TYR A 36 6.12 -7.24 -38.57
C TYR A 36 4.85 -6.70 -39.24
N LEU A 37 3.75 -7.44 -39.29
CA LEU A 37 2.63 -7.06 -40.16
C LEU A 37 1.73 -5.93 -39.63
N TYR A 38 1.66 -5.70 -38.32
CA TYR A 38 0.62 -4.81 -37.78
C TYR A 38 1.14 -3.59 -37.05
N LYS A 39 1.96 -2.73 -37.68
CA LYS A 39 2.31 -1.44 -37.06
C LYS A 39 1.09 -0.57 -36.80
N LYS A 40 1.04 0.11 -35.65
CA LYS A 40 0.07 1.20 -35.41
C LYS A 40 0.06 2.22 -36.56
N ILE A 41 -1.14 2.64 -36.99
CA ILE A 41 -1.32 3.64 -38.06
C ILE A 41 -2.25 4.74 -37.54
N ILE A 42 -1.83 6.00 -37.66
CA ILE A 42 -2.64 7.17 -37.27
C ILE A 42 -2.94 8.02 -38.51
N LYS A 43 -4.20 8.43 -38.66
CA LYS A 43 -4.65 9.42 -39.65
C LYS A 43 -5.28 10.61 -38.94
N LYS A 44 -4.78 11.81 -39.20
CA LYS A 44 -5.35 13.06 -38.70
C LYS A 44 -6.32 13.68 -39.73
N ASN A 45 -7.53 14.00 -39.28
CA ASN A 45 -8.54 14.75 -40.03
C ASN A 45 -8.45 16.25 -39.72
N ALA A 46 -9.10 17.06 -40.56
CA ALA A 46 -9.24 18.50 -40.33
C ALA A 46 -10.24 18.80 -39.20
N ASP A 47 -11.28 17.97 -39.09
CA ASP A 47 -12.45 18.17 -38.26
C ASP A 47 -12.57 17.05 -37.20
N ALA A 48 -13.28 17.32 -36.11
CA ALA A 48 -13.49 16.34 -35.03
C ALA A 48 -14.37 15.16 -35.49
N ILE A 49 -14.08 13.96 -34.97
CA ILE A 49 -14.85 12.75 -35.25
C ILE A 49 -15.83 12.51 -34.09
N ASP A 50 -17.13 12.52 -34.38
CA ASP A 50 -18.20 12.23 -33.40
C ASP A 50 -18.75 10.80 -33.53
N SER A 51 -18.58 10.13 -34.66
CA SER A 51 -18.94 8.73 -34.83
C SER A 51 -18.13 8.06 -35.95
N MET A 52 -17.97 6.75 -35.83
CA MET A 52 -17.23 5.92 -36.79
C MET A 52 -17.92 4.56 -36.93
N CYS A 53 -17.93 4.01 -38.14
CA CYS A 53 -18.38 2.64 -38.36
C CYS A 53 -17.58 1.93 -39.46
N LEU A 54 -17.52 0.60 -39.38
CA LEU A 54 -16.86 -0.26 -40.36
C LEU A 54 -17.89 -0.88 -41.30
N ASN A 55 -17.50 -1.14 -42.55
CA ASN A 55 -18.30 -1.95 -43.48
C ASN A 55 -18.32 -3.44 -43.09
N SER A 56 -18.97 -4.27 -43.92
CA SER A 56 -19.15 -5.70 -43.63
C SER A 56 -17.84 -6.48 -43.59
N ASP A 57 -17.01 -6.32 -44.62
CA ASP A 57 -15.70 -6.96 -44.76
C ASP A 57 -14.60 -6.31 -43.91
N CYS A 58 -14.91 -5.23 -43.18
CA CYS A 58 -13.92 -4.40 -42.51
C CYS A 58 -12.72 -4.11 -43.42
N THR A 59 -12.91 -3.48 -44.58
CA THR A 59 -11.85 -2.88 -45.42
C THR A 59 -11.94 -1.36 -45.46
N LYS A 60 -13.10 -0.82 -45.09
CA LYS A 60 -13.41 0.61 -45.15
C LYS A 60 -13.96 1.11 -43.83
N ILE A 61 -13.68 2.37 -43.55
CA ILE A 61 -14.11 3.08 -42.36
C ILE A 61 -14.85 4.34 -42.76
N ALA A 62 -16.10 4.47 -42.34
CA ALA A 62 -16.84 5.71 -42.44
C ALA A 62 -16.65 6.52 -41.15
N VAL A 63 -16.35 7.81 -41.28
CA VAL A 63 -16.23 8.74 -40.15
C VAL A 63 -17.14 9.95 -40.35
N GLY A 64 -17.77 10.35 -39.26
CA GLY A 64 -18.78 11.40 -39.20
C GLY A 64 -18.48 12.40 -38.09
N GLY A 65 -18.80 13.68 -38.30
CA GLY A 65 -18.63 14.73 -37.30
C GLY A 65 -19.62 15.90 -37.49
N LYS A 66 -19.77 16.72 -36.45
CA LYS A 66 -20.70 17.87 -36.45
C LYS A 66 -20.27 19.05 -37.32
N GLU A 67 -19.00 19.12 -37.72
CA GLU A 67 -18.43 20.19 -38.55
C GLU A 67 -18.47 19.85 -40.05
N GLY A 68 -19.42 19.01 -40.46
CA GLY A 68 -19.58 18.58 -41.86
C GLY A 68 -18.62 17.48 -42.28
N LEU A 69 -18.00 16.77 -41.34
CA LEU A 69 -17.17 15.60 -41.66
C LEU A 69 -18.10 14.43 -42.02
N LEU A 70 -18.04 13.95 -43.27
CA LEU A 70 -18.61 12.67 -43.66
C LEU A 70 -17.76 12.05 -44.79
N LYS A 71 -16.79 11.23 -44.39
CA LYS A 71 -15.79 10.65 -45.28
C LYS A 71 -15.68 9.15 -45.07
N VAL A 72 -15.37 8.45 -46.15
CA VAL A 72 -15.08 7.02 -46.14
C VAL A 72 -13.63 6.83 -46.52
N TYR A 73 -12.87 6.17 -45.66
CA TYR A 73 -11.47 5.81 -45.87
C TYR A 73 -11.39 4.33 -46.22
N ASP A 74 -10.59 4.02 -47.24
CA ASP A 74 -10.13 2.66 -47.48
C ASP A 74 -8.91 2.44 -46.60
N PHE A 75 -8.84 1.30 -45.92
CA PHE A 75 -7.68 0.93 -45.15
C PHE A 75 -6.99 -0.27 -45.81
N ASN A 76 -5.78 -0.03 -46.28
CA ASN A 76 -4.90 -1.09 -46.78
C ASN A 76 -3.72 -1.24 -45.84
N GLU A 77 -3.16 -2.44 -45.76
CA GLU A 77 -2.06 -2.74 -44.83
C GLU A 77 -0.80 -1.92 -45.16
N ASP A 78 -0.47 -1.81 -46.45
CA ASP A 78 0.74 -1.12 -46.90
C ASP A 78 0.59 0.41 -46.88
N SER A 79 -0.55 0.93 -47.36
CA SER A 79 -0.75 2.36 -47.56
C SER A 79 -1.41 3.07 -46.38
N GLY A 80 -1.85 2.33 -45.36
CA GLY A 80 -2.67 2.85 -44.28
C GLY A 80 -4.00 3.41 -44.77
N PHE A 81 -4.40 4.56 -44.22
CA PHE A 81 -5.69 5.19 -44.51
C PHE A 81 -5.63 6.08 -45.76
N THR A 82 -6.28 5.64 -46.82
CA THR A 82 -6.48 6.39 -48.06
C THR A 82 -7.93 6.86 -48.17
N LEU A 83 -8.16 8.08 -48.66
CA LEU A 83 -9.52 8.60 -48.80
C LEU A 83 -10.19 7.89 -49.98
N TRP A 84 -11.21 7.08 -49.71
CA TRP A 84 -11.99 6.42 -50.76
C TRP A 84 -13.03 7.36 -51.35
N ARG A 85 -13.81 8.01 -50.48
CA ARG A 85 -14.90 8.88 -50.91
C ARG A 85 -15.21 9.96 -49.90
N ASP A 86 -15.43 11.16 -50.41
CA ASP A 86 -16.04 12.26 -49.67
C ASP A 86 -17.54 12.31 -49.98
N VAL A 87 -18.37 11.95 -49.00
CA VAL A 87 -19.83 11.81 -49.19
C VAL A 87 -20.49 13.16 -49.45
N ARG A 88 -19.81 14.27 -49.12
CA ARG A 88 -20.32 15.64 -49.34
C ARG A 88 -20.48 16.03 -50.81
N HIS A 89 -19.85 15.29 -51.74
CA HIS A 89 -19.84 15.63 -53.17
C HIS A 89 -21.16 15.28 -53.87
N ARG A 90 -22.30 15.69 -53.28
CA ARG A 90 -23.65 15.57 -53.82
C ARG A 90 -24.20 16.95 -54.14
N ARG A 91 -24.67 17.13 -55.37
CA ARG A 91 -25.27 18.39 -55.82
C ARG A 91 -26.61 18.59 -55.10
N ASN A 92 -26.88 19.81 -54.63
CA ASN A 92 -28.14 20.27 -54.01
C ASN A 92 -28.36 19.96 -52.51
N TYR A 93 -27.38 19.44 -51.78
CA TYR A 93 -27.47 19.29 -50.33
C TYR A 93 -26.79 20.44 -49.61
N LYS A 94 -27.45 20.99 -48.57
CA LYS A 94 -26.80 21.97 -47.68
C LYS A 94 -25.69 21.27 -46.90
N MET A 95 -24.59 21.99 -46.62
CA MET A 95 -23.46 21.43 -45.87
C MET A 95 -23.89 20.86 -44.51
N SER A 96 -24.89 21.47 -43.87
CA SER A 96 -25.48 21.01 -42.61
C SER A 96 -26.07 19.60 -42.65
N MET A 97 -26.40 19.07 -43.84
CA MET A 97 -26.93 17.70 -43.99
C MET A 97 -25.86 16.62 -43.88
N PHE A 98 -24.58 16.99 -43.91
CA PHE A 98 -23.45 16.06 -43.74
C PHE A 98 -22.92 16.05 -42.31
N ASN A 99 -23.41 16.95 -41.45
CA ASN A 99 -23.13 16.88 -40.03
C ASN A 99 -23.70 15.57 -39.49
N SER A 100 -22.87 14.78 -38.84
CA SER A 100 -23.24 13.42 -38.42
C SER A 100 -23.06 13.24 -36.92
N ILE A 101 -24.14 12.85 -36.23
CA ILE A 101 -24.11 12.49 -34.79
C ILE A 101 -23.73 11.03 -34.61
N SER A 102 -24.33 10.14 -35.40
CA SER A 102 -24.06 8.70 -35.38
C SER A 102 -24.09 8.17 -36.80
N LEU A 103 -23.21 7.22 -37.09
CA LEU A 103 -23.17 6.48 -38.34
C LEU A 103 -23.51 5.01 -38.11
N SER A 104 -24.14 4.39 -39.10
CA SER A 104 -24.32 2.93 -39.15
C SER A 104 -24.17 2.48 -40.59
N TRP A 105 -23.29 1.51 -40.83
CA TRP A 105 -23.10 0.92 -42.16
C TRP A 105 -23.92 -0.36 -42.24
N ASN A 106 -24.67 -0.51 -43.33
CA ASN A 106 -25.40 -1.74 -43.61
C ASN A 106 -24.41 -2.91 -43.82
N LYS A 107 -24.67 -4.04 -43.17
CA LYS A 107 -23.78 -5.22 -43.20
C LYS A 107 -24.03 -6.17 -44.38
N ILE A 108 -25.15 -6.02 -45.09
CA ILE A 108 -25.52 -6.85 -46.23
C ILE A 108 -25.28 -6.11 -47.55
N ASP A 109 -25.66 -4.84 -47.61
CA ASP A 109 -25.42 -3.98 -48.77
C ASP A 109 -24.38 -2.92 -48.43
N ASP A 110 -23.14 -3.17 -48.79
CA ASP A 110 -22.01 -2.26 -48.58
C ASP A 110 -22.22 -0.88 -49.23
N SER A 111 -23.18 -0.72 -50.15
CA SER A 111 -23.50 0.59 -50.72
C SER A 111 -24.28 1.49 -49.77
N LEU A 112 -24.91 0.98 -48.70
CA LEU A 112 -25.80 1.78 -47.85
C LEU A 112 -25.11 2.24 -46.56
N LEU A 113 -25.03 3.56 -46.38
CA LEU A 113 -24.53 4.20 -45.16
C LEU A 113 -25.60 5.13 -44.58
N ALA A 114 -26.01 4.88 -43.33
CA ALA A 114 -26.94 5.75 -42.62
C ALA A 114 -26.19 6.73 -41.70
N SER A 115 -26.70 7.95 -41.62
CA SER A 115 -26.22 9.01 -40.72
C SER A 115 -27.38 9.74 -40.06
N ILE A 116 -27.18 10.18 -38.82
CA ILE A 116 -28.09 11.11 -38.15
C ILE A 116 -27.59 12.54 -38.32
N VAL A 117 -28.43 13.39 -38.89
CA VAL A 117 -28.20 14.83 -38.98
C VAL A 117 -28.64 15.51 -37.67
N PRO A 118 -27.95 16.58 -37.18
CA PRO A 118 -28.29 17.25 -35.92
C PRO A 118 -29.73 17.77 -35.78
N ASN A 119 -30.44 17.98 -36.88
CA ASN A 119 -31.87 18.32 -36.87
C ASN A 119 -32.78 17.09 -36.63
N GLY A 120 -32.22 15.91 -36.38
CA GLY A 120 -32.91 14.65 -36.18
C GLY A 120 -33.21 13.86 -37.46
N THR A 121 -32.99 14.43 -38.65
CA THR A 121 -33.23 13.70 -39.92
C THR A 121 -32.26 12.54 -40.04
N ILE A 122 -32.77 11.37 -40.43
CA ILE A 122 -31.95 10.19 -40.73
C ILE A 122 -31.74 10.16 -42.24
N ALA A 123 -30.49 10.34 -42.66
CA ALA A 123 -30.09 10.28 -44.05
C ALA A 123 -29.45 8.93 -44.35
N VAL A 124 -29.98 8.22 -45.34
CA VAL A 124 -29.45 6.95 -45.84
C VAL A 124 -28.86 7.22 -47.22
N PHE A 125 -27.54 7.17 -47.28
CA PHE A 125 -26.75 7.45 -48.46
C PHE A 125 -26.44 6.18 -49.24
N ASP A 126 -26.63 6.25 -50.55
CA ASP A 126 -26.12 5.24 -51.48
C ASP A 126 -24.69 5.62 -51.88
N LEU A 127 -23.69 4.93 -51.35
CA LEU A 127 -22.28 5.14 -51.60
C LEU A 127 -21.88 4.83 -53.04
N ASN A 128 -22.66 4.10 -53.83
CA ASN A 128 -22.39 3.92 -55.25
C ASN A 128 -22.96 5.09 -56.04
N ASN A 129 -24.20 5.48 -55.77
CA ASN A 129 -24.95 6.47 -56.54
C ASN A 129 -25.07 7.84 -55.86
N LYS A 130 -24.77 8.92 -56.57
CA LYS A 130 -24.84 10.30 -56.04
C LYS A 130 -26.25 10.89 -55.92
N TYR A 131 -27.27 10.19 -56.39
CA TYR A 131 -28.62 10.76 -56.61
C TYR A 131 -29.75 10.02 -55.86
N THR A 132 -29.50 8.85 -55.28
CA THR A 132 -30.53 7.95 -54.73
C THR A 132 -30.52 7.90 -53.22
N ASP A 133 -30.37 9.05 -52.57
CA ASP A 133 -30.40 9.11 -51.11
C ASP A 133 -31.83 9.16 -50.59
N ARG A 134 -32.06 8.49 -49.46
CA ARG A 134 -33.34 8.52 -48.76
C ARG A 134 -33.19 9.36 -47.50
N LEU A 135 -34.15 10.26 -47.30
CA LEU A 135 -34.22 11.13 -46.12
C LEU A 135 -35.49 10.80 -45.36
N PHE A 136 -35.34 10.39 -44.12
CA PHE A 136 -36.46 10.14 -43.21
C PHE A 136 -36.53 11.31 -42.23
N ALA A 137 -37.60 12.10 -42.34
CA ALA A 137 -37.81 13.23 -41.46
C ALA A 137 -38.05 12.74 -40.02
N SER A 138 -37.43 13.42 -39.06
CA SER A 138 -37.68 13.21 -37.64
C SER A 138 -39.12 13.60 -37.28
N THR A 139 -39.60 13.12 -36.15
CA THR A 139 -40.67 13.80 -35.42
C THR A 139 -40.17 15.22 -35.05
N ALA A 140 -41.01 16.23 -35.22
CA ALA A 140 -40.60 17.65 -35.18
C ALA A 140 -40.00 18.12 -33.83
N THR A 141 -40.08 17.30 -32.77
CA THR A 141 -39.77 17.69 -31.39
C THR A 141 -38.55 17.00 -30.79
N SER A 142 -37.89 16.06 -31.49
CA SER A 142 -36.80 15.28 -30.91
C SER A 142 -35.66 14.99 -31.89
N THR A 143 -34.45 14.80 -31.34
CA THR A 143 -33.24 14.46 -32.09
C THR A 143 -32.91 12.98 -31.90
N ALA A 144 -32.64 12.27 -32.99
CA ALA A 144 -32.14 10.90 -32.91
C ALA A 144 -30.74 10.87 -32.28
N THR A 145 -30.48 9.90 -31.42
CA THR A 145 -29.23 9.78 -30.63
C THR A 145 -28.29 8.73 -31.20
N LYS A 146 -28.82 7.58 -31.61
CA LYS A 146 -28.06 6.48 -32.25
C LYS A 146 -28.92 5.76 -33.29
N ILE A 147 -28.26 5.23 -34.32
CA ILE A 147 -28.84 4.40 -35.37
C ILE A 147 -28.12 3.07 -35.48
N CYS A 148 -28.85 2.00 -35.82
CA CYS A 148 -28.30 0.68 -36.05
C CYS A 148 -29.06 -0.02 -37.18
N PHE A 149 -28.37 -0.41 -38.25
CA PHE A 149 -28.93 -1.34 -39.25
C PHE A 149 -29.15 -2.72 -38.62
N ASN A 150 -30.12 -3.45 -39.17
CA ASN A 150 -30.24 -4.87 -38.88
C ASN A 150 -29.12 -5.64 -39.62
N ASP A 151 -28.50 -6.60 -38.94
CA ASP A 151 -27.38 -7.35 -39.51
C ASP A 151 -27.84 -8.42 -40.51
N PHE A 152 -29.12 -8.82 -40.48
CA PHE A 152 -29.73 -9.86 -41.33
C PHE A 152 -30.78 -9.35 -42.31
N ASP A 153 -31.32 -8.15 -42.11
CA ASP A 153 -32.25 -7.51 -43.02
C ASP A 153 -31.71 -6.17 -43.54
N LYS A 154 -31.39 -6.14 -44.84
CA LYS A 154 -30.90 -4.94 -45.55
C LYS A 154 -31.84 -3.74 -45.41
N THR A 155 -33.14 -3.97 -45.28
CA THR A 155 -34.17 -2.93 -45.38
C THR A 155 -34.54 -2.30 -44.05
N ILE A 156 -34.07 -2.85 -42.94
CA ILE A 156 -34.50 -2.43 -41.60
C ILE A 156 -33.42 -1.62 -40.90
N LEU A 157 -33.80 -0.44 -40.41
CA LEU A 157 -32.96 0.47 -39.65
C LEU A 157 -33.68 0.85 -38.34
N LEU A 158 -32.96 0.82 -37.23
CA LEU A 158 -33.44 1.23 -35.91
C LEU A 158 -32.82 2.57 -35.53
N SER A 159 -33.61 3.41 -34.86
CA SER A 159 -33.19 4.72 -34.36
C SER A 159 -33.73 4.94 -32.95
N GLY A 160 -32.87 5.44 -32.05
CA GLY A 160 -33.26 5.90 -30.72
C GLY A 160 -33.36 7.43 -30.67
N TYR A 161 -34.25 7.97 -29.84
CA TYR A 161 -34.53 9.41 -29.74
C TYR A 161 -34.43 9.94 -28.32
N THR A 162 -34.23 11.26 -28.21
CA THR A 162 -34.20 11.98 -26.92
C THR A 162 -35.56 12.05 -26.22
N ASP A 163 -36.66 11.80 -26.93
CA ASP A 163 -38.02 11.79 -26.38
C ASP A 163 -38.42 10.41 -25.82
N SER A 164 -37.44 9.53 -25.55
CA SER A 164 -37.59 8.16 -25.06
C SER A 164 -38.11 7.12 -26.07
N ASN A 165 -38.43 7.54 -27.30
CA ASN A 165 -38.94 6.62 -28.32
C ASN A 165 -37.81 5.90 -29.06
N CYS A 166 -38.09 4.68 -29.49
CA CYS A 166 -37.33 4.01 -30.55
C CYS A 166 -38.21 3.93 -31.80
N CYS A 167 -37.67 4.21 -32.98
CA CYS A 167 -38.40 4.07 -34.25
C CYS A 167 -37.71 3.05 -35.17
N LEU A 168 -38.52 2.18 -35.77
CA LEU A 168 -38.13 1.30 -36.86
C LEU A 168 -38.42 1.99 -38.19
N ILE A 169 -37.42 2.00 -39.07
CA ILE A 169 -37.55 2.47 -40.45
C ILE A 169 -37.41 1.24 -41.35
N ASP A 170 -38.44 0.98 -42.13
CA ASP A 170 -38.33 0.10 -43.30
C ASP A 170 -38.02 0.97 -44.50
N LEU A 171 -36.84 0.78 -45.09
CA LEU A 171 -36.36 1.56 -46.21
C LEU A 171 -37.33 1.52 -47.40
N ARG A 172 -38.17 0.48 -47.53
CA ARG A 172 -39.13 0.31 -48.63
C ARG A 172 -40.36 1.19 -48.49
N SER A 173 -40.68 1.63 -47.27
CA SER A 173 -41.83 2.48 -46.96
C SER A 173 -41.42 3.93 -46.75
N GLU A 174 -42.36 4.85 -46.96
CA GLU A 174 -42.18 6.23 -46.52
C GLU A 174 -42.56 6.37 -45.04
N GLY A 175 -41.70 7.06 -44.27
CA GLY A 175 -41.91 7.29 -42.84
C GLY A 175 -41.42 6.14 -41.94
N PHE A 176 -41.87 6.16 -40.69
CA PHE A 176 -41.54 5.14 -39.69
C PHE A 176 -42.48 3.95 -39.82
N ALA A 177 -41.92 2.74 -39.93
CA ALA A 177 -42.70 1.50 -39.99
C ALA A 177 -43.31 1.15 -38.61
N ALA A 178 -42.60 1.47 -37.54
CA ALA A 178 -43.05 1.23 -36.17
C ALA A 178 -42.42 2.24 -35.19
N VAL A 179 -43.13 2.53 -34.10
CA VAL A 179 -42.66 3.35 -32.98
C VAL A 179 -42.86 2.54 -31.69
N TYR A 180 -41.82 2.44 -30.87
CA TYR A 180 -41.82 1.71 -29.60
C TYR A 180 -41.76 2.71 -28.44
N ASN A 181 -42.86 2.77 -27.69
CA ASN A 181 -43.02 3.66 -26.54
C ASN A 181 -42.95 2.82 -25.27
N GLY A 182 -41.92 2.99 -24.45
CA GLY A 182 -41.83 2.25 -23.18
C GLY A 182 -40.72 2.66 -22.23
N SER A 183 -39.76 3.48 -22.66
CA SER A 183 -38.89 4.21 -21.72
C SER A 183 -39.55 5.53 -21.32
N TYR A 184 -39.11 6.10 -20.20
CA TYR A 184 -39.50 7.44 -19.72
C TYR A 184 -38.30 8.40 -19.71
N SER A 185 -37.20 7.99 -20.33
CA SER A 185 -35.92 8.70 -20.30
C SER A 185 -35.28 8.68 -21.69
N PRO A 186 -34.47 9.68 -22.07
CA PRO A 186 -33.81 9.73 -23.38
C PRO A 186 -33.06 8.43 -23.69
N VAL A 187 -33.27 7.87 -24.88
CA VAL A 187 -32.55 6.67 -25.34
C VAL A 187 -31.15 7.08 -25.76
N ARG A 188 -30.13 6.41 -25.23
CA ARG A 188 -28.71 6.73 -25.47
C ARG A 188 -28.07 5.88 -26.54
N ASP A 189 -28.48 4.61 -26.61
CA ASP A 189 -27.94 3.66 -27.57
C ASP A 189 -28.98 2.59 -27.91
N VAL A 190 -28.91 2.09 -29.14
CA VAL A 190 -29.82 1.06 -29.66
C VAL A 190 -29.02 0.04 -30.48
N LYS A 191 -29.31 -1.25 -30.30
CA LYS A 191 -28.57 -2.33 -30.97
C LYS A 191 -29.49 -3.51 -31.25
N PHE A 192 -29.53 -3.98 -32.50
CA PHE A 192 -30.17 -5.26 -32.84
C PHE A 192 -29.39 -6.44 -32.28
N ASP A 193 -30.08 -7.54 -32.02
CA ASP A 193 -29.42 -8.81 -31.72
C ASP A 193 -28.65 -9.32 -32.94
N THR A 194 -27.42 -9.77 -32.72
CA THR A 194 -26.52 -10.32 -33.75
C THR A 194 -26.78 -11.80 -34.04
N SER A 195 -27.72 -12.43 -33.33
CA SER A 195 -28.08 -13.84 -33.54
C SER A 195 -29.15 -13.98 -34.63
N PRO A 196 -29.00 -14.89 -35.61
CA PRO A 196 -29.96 -15.03 -36.71
C PRO A 196 -31.41 -15.27 -36.25
N ASP A 197 -31.60 -16.14 -35.25
CA ASP A 197 -32.91 -16.52 -34.70
C ASP A 197 -33.60 -15.38 -33.95
N LEU A 198 -32.82 -14.47 -33.38
CA LEU A 198 -33.27 -13.35 -32.56
C LEU A 198 -33.09 -12.01 -33.30
N SER A 199 -32.87 -12.03 -34.62
CA SER A 199 -32.62 -10.86 -35.45
C SER A 199 -33.73 -9.78 -35.40
N HIS A 200 -34.94 -10.17 -34.98
CA HIS A 200 -36.05 -9.24 -34.73
C HIS A 200 -35.98 -8.55 -33.37
N ASN A 201 -35.17 -9.06 -32.44
CA ASN A 201 -35.02 -8.45 -31.13
C ASN A 201 -34.00 -7.32 -31.17
N PHE A 202 -34.22 -6.30 -30.36
CA PHE A 202 -33.26 -5.22 -30.16
C PHE A 202 -33.24 -4.78 -28.71
N TYR A 203 -32.13 -4.15 -28.35
CA TYR A 203 -31.87 -3.59 -27.05
C TYR A 203 -31.84 -2.08 -27.15
N ALA A 204 -32.43 -1.41 -26.18
CA ALA A 204 -32.39 0.04 -26.01
C ALA A 204 -31.98 0.36 -24.57
N VAL A 205 -31.10 1.35 -24.41
CA VAL A 205 -30.61 1.80 -23.10
C VAL A 205 -30.83 3.30 -22.95
N ASP A 206 -31.12 3.75 -21.73
CA ASP A 206 -31.52 5.12 -21.47
C ASP A 206 -30.69 5.83 -20.37
N ASP A 207 -30.96 7.13 -20.20
CA ASP A 207 -30.32 7.97 -19.19
C ASP A 207 -30.70 7.60 -17.75
N SER A 208 -31.82 6.91 -17.53
CA SER A 208 -32.23 6.46 -16.20
C SER A 208 -31.49 5.21 -15.71
N GLY A 209 -30.71 4.59 -16.59
CA GLY A 209 -29.97 3.36 -16.28
C GLY A 209 -30.76 2.08 -16.54
N MET A 210 -31.84 2.15 -17.31
CA MET A 210 -32.67 1.00 -17.64
C MET A 210 -32.26 0.39 -18.98
N ILE A 211 -32.36 -0.94 -19.05
CA ILE A 211 -32.15 -1.73 -20.27
C ILE A 211 -33.52 -2.28 -20.68
N SER A 212 -33.97 -1.93 -21.87
CA SER A 212 -35.23 -2.41 -22.44
C SER A 212 -34.97 -3.33 -23.63
N ILE A 213 -35.58 -4.50 -23.61
CA ILE A 213 -35.47 -5.52 -24.66
C ILE A 213 -36.80 -5.57 -25.39
N TRP A 214 -36.76 -5.46 -26.71
CA TRP A 214 -37.95 -5.36 -27.56
C TRP A 214 -37.92 -6.42 -28.66
N ASP A 215 -39.11 -6.84 -29.09
CA ASP A 215 -39.32 -7.57 -30.35
C ASP A 215 -39.82 -6.54 -31.37
N SER A 216 -39.13 -6.39 -32.50
CA SER A 216 -39.49 -5.40 -33.51
C SER A 216 -40.91 -5.58 -34.06
N ARG A 217 -41.47 -6.80 -33.97
CA ARG A 217 -42.83 -7.10 -34.41
C ARG A 217 -43.90 -6.70 -33.38
N LYS A 218 -43.50 -6.39 -32.15
CA LYS A 218 -44.40 -6.04 -31.03
C LYS A 218 -44.09 -4.64 -30.50
N THR A 219 -44.93 -3.68 -30.89
CA THR A 219 -44.73 -2.26 -30.53
C THR A 219 -45.29 -1.85 -29.18
N ASN A 220 -46.28 -2.60 -28.67
CA ASN A 220 -47.08 -2.14 -27.52
C ASN A 220 -46.34 -2.16 -26.18
N LYS A 221 -45.42 -3.13 -25.96
CA LYS A 221 -44.72 -3.31 -24.68
C LYS A 221 -43.33 -3.94 -24.91
N PRO A 222 -42.33 -3.58 -24.10
CA PRO A 222 -41.05 -4.27 -24.11
C PRO A 222 -41.22 -5.73 -23.67
N LEU A 223 -40.40 -6.63 -24.20
CA LEU A 223 -40.32 -8.01 -23.73
C LEU A 223 -39.88 -8.07 -22.27
N LYS A 224 -38.84 -7.29 -21.94
CA LYS A 224 -38.23 -7.20 -20.62
C LYS A 224 -37.67 -5.80 -20.41
N THR A 225 -37.73 -5.31 -19.18
CA THR A 225 -37.11 -4.05 -18.75
C THR A 225 -36.36 -4.32 -17.46
N ILE A 226 -35.07 -4.00 -17.42
CA ILE A 226 -34.15 -4.36 -16.31
C ILE A 226 -33.41 -3.12 -15.82
N PRO A 227 -33.31 -2.89 -14.50
CA PRO A 227 -32.39 -1.89 -13.95
C PRO A 227 -30.95 -2.35 -14.18
N GLY A 228 -30.27 -1.67 -15.10
CA GLY A 228 -28.96 -2.05 -15.60
C GLY A 228 -27.82 -1.40 -14.82
N HIS A 229 -27.84 -0.08 -14.64
CA HIS A 229 -26.76 0.71 -14.07
C HIS A 229 -27.29 1.78 -13.11
N GLN A 230 -26.41 2.34 -12.27
CA GLN A 230 -26.74 3.50 -11.44
C GLN A 230 -26.49 4.80 -12.21
N GLY A 231 -27.47 5.21 -13.00
CA GLY A 231 -27.37 6.38 -13.90
C GLY A 231 -27.20 5.97 -15.37
N THR A 232 -26.91 6.95 -16.22
CA THR A 232 -26.90 6.78 -17.68
C THR A 232 -26.06 5.60 -18.16
N ILE A 233 -26.66 4.78 -19.02
CA ILE A 233 -25.94 3.79 -19.83
C ILE A 233 -25.55 4.44 -21.14
N ASN A 234 -24.26 4.51 -21.43
CA ASN A 234 -23.74 5.18 -22.63
C ASN A 234 -23.70 4.27 -23.86
N ASN A 235 -23.55 2.96 -23.64
CA ASN A 235 -23.37 2.01 -24.75
C ASN A 235 -23.86 0.61 -24.40
N ILE A 236 -24.38 -0.07 -25.41
CA ILE A 236 -24.79 -1.48 -25.35
C ILE A 236 -24.25 -2.22 -26.57
N ILE A 237 -23.79 -3.45 -26.36
CA ILE A 237 -23.28 -4.29 -27.43
C ILE A 237 -23.63 -5.76 -27.17
N THR A 238 -23.99 -6.48 -28.24
CA THR A 238 -24.25 -7.92 -28.20
C THR A 238 -22.97 -8.70 -28.41
N HIS A 239 -22.87 -9.87 -27.79
CA HIS A 239 -21.72 -10.74 -27.96
C HIS A 239 -21.74 -11.35 -29.38
N PRO A 240 -20.61 -11.37 -30.11
CA PRO A 240 -20.58 -11.78 -31.51
C PRO A 240 -20.93 -13.25 -31.75
N PHE A 241 -20.62 -14.14 -30.79
CA PHE A 241 -20.81 -15.59 -30.95
C PHE A 241 -21.87 -16.21 -30.03
N ASN A 242 -22.26 -15.52 -28.96
CA ASN A 242 -23.05 -16.12 -27.88
C ASN A 242 -24.42 -15.46 -27.85
N ARG A 243 -25.43 -16.24 -28.26
CA ARG A 243 -26.76 -15.78 -28.65
C ARG A 243 -27.60 -15.10 -27.57
N ASN A 244 -27.17 -15.15 -26.31
CA ASN A 244 -27.89 -14.55 -25.19
C ASN A 244 -27.04 -13.56 -24.40
N ILE A 245 -25.79 -13.31 -24.80
CA ILE A 245 -24.89 -12.46 -24.02
C ILE A 245 -24.81 -11.07 -24.63
N PHE A 246 -24.92 -10.06 -23.78
CA PHE A 246 -24.68 -8.68 -24.16
C PHE A 246 -23.99 -7.94 -23.02
N ALA A 247 -23.28 -6.86 -23.34
CA ALA A 247 -22.62 -6.00 -22.38
C ALA A 247 -23.19 -4.59 -22.43
N THR A 248 -23.19 -3.93 -21.28
CA THR A 248 -23.57 -2.53 -21.13
C THR A 248 -22.49 -1.79 -20.35
N ALA A 249 -22.33 -0.51 -20.65
CA ALA A 249 -21.41 0.34 -19.92
C ALA A 249 -21.99 1.74 -19.71
N GLY A 250 -21.72 2.31 -18.54
CA GLY A 250 -22.37 3.54 -18.09
C GLY A 250 -21.47 4.50 -17.32
N ILE A 251 -22.10 5.54 -16.78
CA ILE A 251 -21.44 6.59 -16.00
C ILE A 251 -21.04 6.09 -14.60
N ASP A 252 -21.68 5.02 -14.11
CA ASP A 252 -21.34 4.36 -12.84
C ASP A 252 -19.97 3.65 -12.84
N ARG A 253 -19.23 3.73 -13.96
CA ARG A 253 -17.88 3.15 -14.17
C ARG A 253 -17.87 1.62 -14.20
N TYR A 254 -19.04 0.99 -14.39
CA TYR A 254 -19.12 -0.44 -14.57
C TYR A 254 -19.29 -0.81 -16.04
N ILE A 255 -18.65 -1.91 -16.42
CA ILE A 255 -19.02 -2.70 -17.59
C ILE A 255 -19.70 -3.94 -17.05
N ARG A 256 -20.97 -4.15 -17.40
CA ARG A 256 -21.77 -5.29 -16.94
C ARG A 256 -22.02 -6.23 -18.10
N LEU A 257 -21.85 -7.53 -17.83
CA LEU A 257 -22.13 -8.60 -18.75
C LEU A 257 -23.42 -9.28 -18.35
N TRP A 258 -24.33 -9.43 -19.30
CA TRP A 258 -25.69 -9.91 -19.07
C TRP A 258 -25.96 -11.16 -19.89
N GLU A 259 -26.74 -12.06 -19.32
CA GLU A 259 -27.28 -13.21 -20.01
C GLU A 259 -28.81 -13.08 -20.12
N ASN A 260 -29.32 -13.04 -21.35
CA ASN A 260 -30.73 -12.96 -21.71
C ASN A 260 -31.31 -14.35 -22.02
N SER A 261 -31.33 -15.23 -21.01
CA SER A 261 -32.01 -16.52 -21.10
C SER A 261 -33.51 -16.36 -20.74
N SER A 262 -34.07 -17.12 -19.81
CA SER A 262 -35.45 -16.92 -19.35
C SER A 262 -35.61 -15.59 -18.61
N ASN A 263 -34.79 -15.38 -17.59
CA ASN A 263 -34.61 -14.11 -16.89
C ASN A 263 -33.28 -13.48 -17.28
N VAL A 264 -33.23 -12.15 -17.33
CA VAL A 264 -31.97 -11.45 -17.56
C VAL A 264 -31.20 -11.38 -16.26
N LYS A 265 -29.96 -11.85 -16.27
CA LYS A 265 -29.07 -11.84 -15.10
C LYS A 265 -27.73 -11.21 -15.45
N CYS A 266 -27.17 -10.44 -14.51
CA CYS A 266 -25.80 -9.97 -14.61
C CYS A 266 -24.87 -11.14 -14.23
N ILE A 267 -24.05 -11.58 -15.16
CA ILE A 267 -23.11 -12.71 -14.98
C ILE A 267 -21.70 -12.25 -14.62
N GLY A 268 -21.33 -11.01 -14.96
CA GLY A 268 -20.00 -10.47 -14.71
C GLY A 268 -20.02 -8.95 -14.64
N LYS A 269 -19.09 -8.40 -13.88
CA LYS A 269 -18.88 -6.95 -13.78
C LYS A 269 -17.39 -6.64 -13.78
N ILE A 270 -17.01 -5.59 -14.50
CA ILE A 270 -15.68 -4.99 -14.45
C ILE A 270 -15.87 -3.59 -13.88
N GLU A 271 -15.15 -3.28 -12.81
CA GLU A 271 -15.08 -1.93 -12.26
C GLU A 271 -13.92 -1.19 -12.92
N THR A 272 -14.20 0.01 -13.39
CA THR A 272 -13.24 0.83 -14.15
C THR A 272 -12.98 2.13 -13.40
N MET A 273 -11.86 2.79 -13.70
CA MET A 273 -11.47 4.01 -12.99
C MET A 273 -12.35 5.23 -13.34
N PHE A 274 -12.94 5.23 -14.54
CA PHE A 274 -13.64 6.38 -15.13
C PHE A 274 -14.95 5.95 -15.84
N PRO A 275 -15.89 6.88 -16.08
CA PRO A 275 -17.08 6.60 -16.87
C PRO A 275 -16.77 6.00 -18.24
N VAL A 276 -17.47 4.92 -18.60
CA VAL A 276 -17.24 4.22 -19.87
C VAL A 276 -18.16 4.78 -20.94
N TYR A 277 -17.61 5.11 -22.11
CA TYR A 277 -18.39 5.72 -23.20
C TYR A 277 -18.69 4.77 -24.36
N ARG A 278 -17.73 3.92 -24.75
CA ARG A 278 -17.89 2.92 -25.81
C ARG A 278 -17.26 1.61 -25.39
N ILE A 279 -17.87 0.51 -25.81
CA ILE A 279 -17.38 -0.85 -25.60
C ILE A 279 -17.43 -1.63 -26.92
N ALA A 280 -16.48 -2.54 -27.12
CA ALA A 280 -16.45 -3.43 -28.27
C ALA A 280 -15.91 -4.81 -27.86
N PHE A 281 -16.66 -5.87 -28.13
CA PHE A 281 -16.19 -7.25 -27.92
C PHE A 281 -15.08 -7.61 -28.90
N ASN A 282 -14.16 -8.46 -28.47
CA ASN A 282 -13.24 -9.12 -29.38
C ASN A 282 -14.01 -10.13 -30.25
N PRO A 283 -14.00 -9.98 -31.58
CA PRO A 283 -14.72 -10.86 -32.49
C PRO A 283 -13.95 -12.15 -32.82
N SER A 284 -13.15 -12.67 -31.88
CA SER A 284 -12.43 -13.94 -32.03
C SER A 284 -12.95 -14.98 -31.04
N GLU A 285 -13.23 -16.19 -31.54
CA GLU A 285 -13.73 -17.33 -30.73
C GLU A 285 -12.80 -17.71 -29.57
N ASN A 286 -11.48 -17.57 -29.71
CA ASN A 286 -10.53 -17.88 -28.63
C ASN A 286 -10.49 -16.80 -27.54
N ASN A 287 -11.07 -15.63 -27.78
CA ASN A 287 -11.00 -14.45 -26.91
C ASN A 287 -12.39 -13.88 -26.60
N MET A 288 -13.42 -14.74 -26.52
CA MET A 288 -14.83 -14.36 -26.33
C MET A 288 -15.06 -13.41 -25.15
N TRP A 289 -14.31 -13.58 -24.06
CA TRP A 289 -14.47 -12.77 -22.84
C TRP A 289 -13.71 -11.45 -22.84
N LYS A 290 -13.00 -11.13 -23.93
CA LYS A 290 -12.25 -9.88 -24.05
C LYS A 290 -13.11 -8.76 -24.58
N ILE A 291 -13.04 -7.61 -23.92
CA ILE A 291 -13.80 -6.41 -24.28
C ILE A 291 -12.91 -5.18 -24.24
N ALA A 292 -12.95 -4.37 -25.29
CA ALA A 292 -12.34 -3.04 -25.32
C ALA A 292 -13.32 -2.01 -24.76
N SER A 293 -12.81 -1.00 -24.07
CA SER A 293 -13.60 0.07 -23.46
C SER A 293 -12.88 1.41 -23.58
N SER A 294 -13.59 2.47 -23.97
CA SER A 294 -13.08 3.84 -23.94
C SER A 294 -13.49 4.60 -22.70
N TYR A 295 -12.56 5.43 -22.24
CA TYR A 295 -12.74 6.39 -21.17
C TYR A 295 -12.14 7.72 -21.58
N ASN A 296 -12.64 8.79 -20.97
CA ASN A 296 -12.02 10.10 -21.06
C ASN A 296 -11.55 10.49 -19.67
N THR A 297 -10.27 10.81 -19.58
CA THR A 297 -9.71 11.57 -18.47
C THR A 297 -9.76 13.06 -18.83
N ASN A 298 -9.34 13.94 -17.93
CA ASN A 298 -9.32 15.37 -18.21
C ASN A 298 -8.39 15.74 -19.38
N GLU A 299 -7.36 14.92 -19.65
CA GLU A 299 -6.31 15.22 -20.63
C GLU A 299 -6.28 14.25 -21.81
N LEU A 300 -6.63 12.98 -21.59
CA LEU A 300 -6.41 11.90 -22.56
C LEU A 300 -7.65 11.00 -22.71
N GLY A 301 -7.86 10.55 -23.94
CA GLY A 301 -8.74 9.43 -24.26
C GLY A 301 -7.97 8.12 -24.13
N ILE A 302 -8.44 7.23 -23.26
CA ILE A 302 -7.77 5.96 -22.97
C ILE A 302 -8.66 4.80 -23.41
N ILE A 303 -8.05 3.79 -24.04
CA ILE A 303 -8.71 2.51 -24.32
C ILE A 303 -8.03 1.42 -23.50
N HIS A 304 -8.82 0.69 -22.73
CA HIS A 304 -8.37 -0.55 -22.10
C HIS A 304 -9.02 -1.75 -22.77
N VAL A 305 -8.28 -2.86 -22.82
CA VAL A 305 -8.88 -4.17 -23.09
C VAL A 305 -8.88 -4.97 -21.81
N TRP A 306 -10.05 -5.50 -21.48
CA TRP A 306 -10.31 -6.29 -20.29
C TRP A 306 -10.60 -7.73 -20.65
N ASP A 307 -10.53 -8.59 -19.65
CA ASP A 307 -11.00 -9.96 -19.70
C ASP A 307 -12.00 -10.18 -18.56
N PHE A 308 -13.20 -10.68 -18.87
CA PHE A 308 -14.17 -11.01 -17.82
C PHE A 308 -13.70 -12.17 -16.93
N GLU A 309 -12.73 -12.98 -17.37
CA GLU A 309 -12.10 -14.00 -16.52
C GLU A 309 -11.19 -13.38 -15.44
N ARG A 310 -10.72 -12.13 -15.66
CA ARG A 310 -9.82 -11.39 -14.76
C ARG A 310 -10.24 -9.92 -14.65
N PRO A 311 -11.37 -9.64 -13.99
CA PRO A 311 -11.99 -8.31 -14.05
C PRO A 311 -11.26 -7.23 -13.25
N SER A 312 -10.26 -7.57 -12.43
CA SER A 312 -9.60 -6.62 -11.53
C SER A 312 -8.57 -5.73 -12.22
N LEU A 313 -8.01 -6.16 -13.35
CA LEU A 313 -6.91 -5.47 -14.02
C LEU A 313 -7.07 -5.51 -15.54
N PRO A 314 -6.79 -4.41 -16.26
CA PRO A 314 -6.82 -4.42 -17.71
C PRO A 314 -5.64 -5.24 -18.25
N LEU A 315 -5.87 -5.97 -19.33
CA LEU A 315 -4.83 -6.74 -20.03
C LEU A 315 -3.82 -5.82 -20.71
N LEU A 316 -4.32 -4.76 -21.33
CA LEU A 316 -3.53 -3.76 -22.04
C LEU A 316 -4.20 -2.38 -21.99
N SER A 317 -3.37 -1.36 -22.12
CA SER A 317 -3.79 0.04 -22.22
C SER A 317 -3.21 0.72 -23.46
N LEU A 318 -4.05 1.52 -24.12
CA LEU A 318 -3.75 2.27 -25.34
C LEU A 318 -4.02 3.77 -25.08
N HIS A 319 -3.00 4.61 -25.28
CA HIS A 319 -2.99 6.03 -24.89
C HIS A 319 -2.74 6.96 -26.08
N GLU A 320 -3.39 6.70 -27.21
CA GLU A 320 -3.12 7.43 -28.45
C GLU A 320 -3.97 8.67 -28.66
N HIS A 321 -5.10 8.75 -27.98
CA HIS A 321 -6.03 9.85 -28.14
C HIS A 321 -5.76 10.94 -27.10
N THR A 322 -5.64 12.18 -27.56
CA THR A 322 -5.42 13.36 -26.70
C THR A 322 -6.73 14.07 -26.37
N ASN A 323 -7.86 13.45 -26.66
CA ASN A 323 -9.20 13.96 -26.37
C ASN A 323 -10.20 12.80 -26.35
N THR A 324 -11.49 13.12 -26.21
CA THR A 324 -12.60 12.18 -26.11
C THR A 324 -12.64 11.19 -27.27
N ILE A 325 -12.65 9.90 -26.96
CA ILE A 325 -12.87 8.84 -27.94
C ILE A 325 -14.37 8.74 -28.21
N SER A 326 -14.76 8.89 -29.47
CA SER A 326 -16.17 8.93 -29.89
C SER A 326 -16.73 7.56 -30.27
N ASP A 327 -15.92 6.73 -30.91
CA ASP A 327 -16.27 5.35 -31.27
C ASP A 327 -15.07 4.41 -31.23
N ILE A 328 -15.34 3.14 -30.95
CA ILE A 328 -14.39 2.04 -31.05
C ILE A 328 -15.03 0.94 -31.90
N ALA A 329 -14.25 0.35 -32.80
CA ALA A 329 -14.69 -0.80 -33.59
C ALA A 329 -13.60 -1.87 -33.63
N TRP A 330 -13.99 -3.12 -33.38
CA TRP A 330 -13.10 -4.27 -33.45
C TRP A 330 -13.43 -5.10 -34.70
N PRO A 331 -12.52 -5.21 -35.69
CA PRO A 331 -12.77 -5.94 -36.93
C PRO A 331 -12.74 -7.46 -36.73
N ALA A 332 -13.69 -8.18 -37.35
CA ALA A 332 -13.86 -9.63 -37.19
C ALA A 332 -12.70 -10.47 -37.75
N ASN A 333 -12.18 -10.02 -38.88
CA ASN A 333 -11.16 -10.65 -39.67
C ASN A 333 -9.73 -10.40 -39.15
N LYS A 334 -9.51 -9.41 -38.27
CA LYS A 334 -8.17 -9.04 -37.79
C LYS A 334 -8.10 -9.00 -36.26
N LYS A 335 -7.72 -10.14 -35.67
CA LYS A 335 -7.76 -10.40 -34.22
C LYS A 335 -6.93 -9.44 -33.37
N ILE A 336 -5.81 -8.94 -33.89
CA ILE A 336 -4.80 -8.15 -33.16
C ILE A 336 -4.99 -6.63 -33.38
N THR A 337 -6.02 -6.21 -34.13
CA THR A 337 -6.22 -4.79 -34.46
C THR A 337 -7.48 -4.22 -33.82
N LEU A 338 -7.44 -2.95 -33.43
CA LEU A 338 -8.59 -2.20 -32.93
C LEU A 338 -8.63 -0.83 -33.60
N PHE A 339 -9.80 -0.37 -34.03
CA PHE A 339 -9.98 0.98 -34.57
C PHE A 339 -10.63 1.89 -33.55
N SER A 340 -10.17 3.13 -33.48
CA SER A 340 -10.83 4.18 -32.70
C SER A 340 -10.86 5.51 -33.44
N GLY A 341 -11.93 6.26 -33.22
CA GLY A 341 -12.10 7.63 -33.67
C GLY A 341 -12.25 8.57 -32.48
N GLY A 342 -11.67 9.76 -32.55
CA GLY A 342 -11.69 10.72 -31.46
C GLY A 342 -11.98 12.16 -31.88
N LYS A 343 -12.38 12.97 -30.89
CA LYS A 343 -12.57 14.42 -31.06
C LYS A 343 -11.26 15.20 -31.22
N ASP A 344 -10.13 14.54 -30.99
CA ASP A 344 -8.78 14.99 -31.35
C ASP A 344 -8.51 14.90 -32.87
N ARG A 345 -9.53 14.51 -33.66
CA ARG A 345 -9.50 14.42 -35.12
C ARG A 345 -8.68 13.22 -35.61
N LEU A 346 -8.34 12.29 -34.72
CA LEU A 346 -7.54 11.12 -35.08
C LEU A 346 -8.44 9.92 -35.38
N ILE A 347 -8.07 9.18 -36.43
CA ILE A 347 -8.44 7.78 -36.62
C ILE A 347 -7.20 6.98 -36.32
N VAL A 348 -7.29 6.06 -35.38
CA VAL A 348 -6.17 5.23 -34.97
C VAL A 348 -6.50 3.78 -35.23
N ARG A 349 -5.61 3.09 -35.93
CA ARG A 349 -5.52 1.63 -35.93
C ARG A 349 -4.49 1.23 -34.89
N HIS A 350 -4.97 0.68 -33.79
CA HIS A 350 -4.14 0.13 -32.74
C HIS A 350 -3.71 -1.27 -33.11
N ASN A 351 -2.46 -1.58 -32.79
CA ASN A 351 -1.97 -2.93 -32.63
C ASN A 351 -2.04 -3.28 -31.15
N LEU A 352 -2.71 -4.37 -30.81
CA LEU A 352 -2.84 -4.77 -29.41
C LEU A 352 -1.48 -5.17 -28.80
N ASN A 353 -0.49 -5.54 -29.62
CA ASN A 353 0.87 -5.85 -29.17
C ASN A 353 1.70 -4.59 -28.84
N ASP A 354 1.36 -3.44 -29.43
CA ASP A 354 2.04 -2.16 -29.17
C ASP A 354 1.55 -1.53 -27.86
N GLY A 355 0.45 -2.04 -27.29
CA GLY A 355 -0.15 -1.52 -26.07
C GLY A 355 0.70 -1.79 -24.82
N LYS A 356 0.51 -0.97 -23.78
CA LYS A 356 1.15 -1.20 -22.48
C LYS A 356 0.48 -2.40 -21.80
N HIS A 357 1.15 -3.55 -21.85
CA HIS A 357 0.68 -4.78 -21.22
C HIS A 357 0.92 -4.76 -19.72
N ILE A 358 -0.04 -4.21 -18.97
CA ILE A 358 0.03 -4.06 -17.50
C ILE A 358 0.36 -5.41 -16.85
N PHE A 359 -0.20 -6.51 -17.37
CA PHE A 359 0.03 -7.85 -16.84
C PHE A 359 1.50 -8.29 -16.83
N LYS A 360 2.30 -7.85 -17.81
CA LYS A 360 3.74 -8.19 -17.87
C LYS A 360 4.54 -7.54 -16.73
N HIS A 361 3.99 -6.52 -16.08
CA HIS A 361 4.65 -5.76 -15.02
C HIS A 361 4.16 -6.10 -13.61
N ILE A 362 3.23 -7.06 -13.48
CA ILE A 362 2.69 -7.45 -12.18
C ILE A 362 3.62 -8.46 -11.51
N ASN A 363 3.89 -8.26 -10.22
CA ASN A 363 4.51 -9.29 -9.41
C ASN A 363 3.50 -10.43 -9.18
N LEU A 364 3.78 -11.59 -9.76
CA LEU A 364 2.95 -12.78 -9.63
C LEU A 364 3.24 -13.56 -8.33
N ASN A 365 4.21 -13.09 -7.54
CA ASN A 365 4.57 -13.69 -6.27
C ASN A 365 3.84 -12.99 -5.13
N GLY A 366 3.20 -13.77 -4.26
CA GLY A 366 2.53 -13.29 -3.05
C GLY A 366 3.22 -13.78 -1.79
N LEU A 367 3.30 -12.92 -0.78
CA LEU A 367 3.83 -13.21 0.55
C LEU A 367 2.77 -12.84 1.59
N SER A 368 2.56 -13.69 2.59
CA SER A 368 1.72 -13.38 3.75
C SER A 368 2.30 -14.01 5.01
N ILE A 369 2.17 -13.32 6.14
CA ILE A 369 2.68 -13.76 7.44
C ILE A 369 1.47 -13.98 8.36
N SER A 370 1.40 -15.16 8.99
CA SER A 370 0.37 -15.49 9.97
C SER A 370 0.68 -14.82 11.32
N PRO A 371 -0.32 -14.66 12.21
CA PRO A 371 -0.09 -14.20 13.58
C PRO A 371 0.80 -15.13 14.42
N TYR A 372 1.03 -16.36 13.94
CA TYR A 372 1.87 -17.38 14.58
C TYR A 372 3.27 -17.46 13.94
N ASN A 373 3.68 -16.43 13.19
CA ASN A 373 4.94 -16.34 12.45
C ASN A 373 5.07 -17.32 11.27
N ASP A 374 3.98 -17.92 10.78
CA ASP A 374 4.07 -18.73 9.57
C ASP A 374 4.18 -17.85 8.35
N ILE A 375 5.10 -18.17 7.44
CA ILE A 375 5.23 -17.45 6.18
C ILE A 375 4.66 -18.31 5.05
N ALA A 376 3.60 -17.80 4.41
CA ALA A 376 3.01 -18.37 3.22
C ALA A 376 3.49 -17.60 1.99
N ILE A 377 4.11 -18.30 1.05
CA ILE A 377 4.59 -17.74 -0.21
C ILE A 377 3.87 -18.44 -1.37
N SER A 378 3.29 -17.67 -2.28
CA SER A 378 2.81 -18.16 -3.57
C SER A 378 3.78 -17.69 -4.63
N ILE A 379 4.48 -18.61 -5.30
CA ILE A 379 5.43 -18.26 -6.36
C ILE A 379 4.87 -18.76 -7.68
N SER A 380 4.77 -17.87 -8.67
CA SER A 380 4.43 -18.30 -10.03
C SER A 380 5.63 -19.00 -10.66
N TYR A 381 5.50 -20.29 -10.97
CA TYR A 381 6.46 -20.99 -11.82
C TYR A 381 6.17 -20.62 -13.28
N TYR A 382 7.04 -19.81 -13.90
CA TYR A 382 7.08 -19.67 -15.35
C TYR A 382 7.54 -21.01 -15.94
N LYS A 383 6.58 -21.84 -16.37
CA LYS A 383 6.82 -23.21 -16.83
C LYS A 383 7.64 -23.30 -18.13
N GLU A 384 7.85 -22.19 -18.84
CA GLU A 384 8.41 -22.22 -20.21
C GLU A 384 9.94 -22.22 -20.28
N GLN A 385 10.68 -21.65 -19.33
CA GLN A 385 12.15 -21.62 -19.41
C GLN A 385 12.83 -22.97 -19.07
N LEU A 386 12.10 -23.96 -18.53
CA LEU A 386 12.68 -25.26 -18.13
C LEU A 386 12.55 -26.36 -19.19
N ILE A 387 11.79 -26.15 -20.26
CA ILE A 387 11.73 -27.14 -21.35
C ILE A 387 13.01 -27.13 -22.18
N THR A 388 13.71 -25.99 -22.26
CA THR A 388 14.95 -25.87 -23.05
C THR A 388 16.20 -26.43 -22.34
N ASN A 389 16.26 -26.44 -21.02
CA ASN A 389 17.49 -26.81 -20.28
C ASN A 389 17.52 -28.22 -19.67
N LYS A 390 16.70 -29.15 -20.17
CA LYS A 390 16.73 -30.56 -19.73
C LYS A 390 18.03 -31.33 -20.03
N LYS A 391 19.05 -30.70 -20.64
CA LYS A 391 20.33 -31.36 -20.93
C LYS A 391 21.47 -31.13 -19.93
N ILE A 392 21.33 -30.31 -18.87
CA ILE A 392 22.51 -29.91 -18.08
C ILE A 392 22.55 -30.36 -16.60
N ILE A 393 21.51 -31.00 -16.04
CA ILE A 393 21.54 -31.33 -14.59
C ILE A 393 21.70 -32.83 -14.33
N GLU A 394 22.94 -33.35 -14.46
CA GLU A 394 23.34 -34.69 -13.98
C GLU A 394 24.06 -34.70 -12.61
N ASN A 395 24.23 -33.56 -11.94
CA ASN A 395 24.83 -33.53 -10.60
C ASN A 395 23.79 -33.66 -9.48
N LYS A 396 23.31 -34.89 -9.25
CA LYS A 396 22.34 -35.22 -8.18
C LYS A 396 22.89 -35.17 -6.74
N LYS A 397 24.20 -35.01 -6.51
CA LYS A 397 24.78 -35.14 -5.16
C LYS A 397 24.55 -33.96 -4.23
N THR A 398 24.34 -32.74 -4.74
CA THR A 398 24.14 -31.56 -3.88
C THR A 398 22.68 -31.36 -3.45
N LEU A 399 21.72 -32.03 -4.09
CA LEU A 399 20.30 -31.81 -3.79
C LEU A 399 19.82 -32.56 -2.54
N ASP A 400 20.45 -33.68 -2.18
CA ASP A 400 20.00 -34.48 -1.04
C ASP A 400 20.47 -33.90 0.30
N GLU A 401 21.65 -33.27 0.38
CA GLU A 401 22.10 -32.56 1.60
C GLU A 401 21.27 -31.30 1.90
N VAL A 402 20.72 -30.64 0.86
CA VAL A 402 19.90 -29.43 1.05
C VAL A 402 18.46 -29.78 1.46
N LYS A 403 17.97 -30.99 1.15
CA LYS A 403 16.60 -31.41 1.53
C LYS A 403 16.41 -31.56 3.03
N ASP A 404 17.43 -31.99 3.77
CA ASP A 404 17.29 -32.24 5.20
C ASP A 404 17.20 -30.94 6.03
N ASN A 405 17.68 -29.82 5.48
CA ASN A 405 17.64 -28.50 6.15
C ASN A 405 16.49 -27.60 5.69
N LEU A 406 15.65 -28.03 4.75
CA LEU A 406 14.52 -27.23 4.26
C LEU A 406 13.22 -27.61 4.99
N PRO A 407 12.43 -26.63 5.47
CA PRO A 407 11.16 -26.90 6.12
C PRO A 407 10.22 -27.67 5.17
N LYS A 408 9.45 -28.59 5.75
CA LYS A 408 8.63 -29.58 5.02
C LYS A 408 7.62 -28.89 4.10
N VAL A 409 7.98 -28.76 2.82
CA VAL A 409 7.13 -28.22 1.75
C VAL A 409 5.93 -29.13 1.55
N ARG A 410 4.73 -28.68 1.95
CA ARG A 410 3.47 -29.35 1.58
C ARG A 410 3.01 -28.85 0.22
N ASP A 411 3.37 -29.61 -0.81
CA ASP A 411 3.15 -29.22 -2.20
C ASP A 411 1.76 -29.62 -2.70
N ARG A 412 0.92 -28.62 -2.99
CA ARG A 412 -0.12 -28.69 -4.02
C ARG A 412 -0.20 -27.33 -4.73
N LYS A 413 0.55 -27.21 -5.83
CA LYS A 413 0.44 -26.14 -6.83
C LYS A 413 1.11 -24.80 -6.46
N GLY A 414 2.39 -24.82 -6.10
CA GLY A 414 3.25 -23.62 -6.15
C GLY A 414 3.21 -22.70 -4.93
N SER A 415 2.61 -23.15 -3.83
CA SER A 415 2.69 -22.50 -2.53
C SER A 415 3.78 -23.15 -1.68
N VAL A 416 4.71 -22.35 -1.18
CA VAL A 416 5.74 -22.76 -0.22
C VAL A 416 5.34 -22.25 1.16
N TYR A 417 5.38 -23.14 2.14
CA TYR A 417 5.16 -22.84 3.55
C TYR A 417 6.49 -22.99 4.28
N ILE A 418 6.95 -21.92 4.92
CA ILE A 418 8.19 -21.93 5.70
C ILE A 418 7.78 -21.84 7.17
N GLU A 419 7.95 -22.94 7.91
CA GLU A 419 7.94 -22.88 9.39
C GLU A 419 9.21 -22.13 9.82
N VAL A 420 9.02 -21.04 10.56
CA VAL A 420 10.09 -20.13 10.97
C VAL A 420 10.99 -20.77 12.03
N ASP A 421 12.26 -20.38 11.98
CA ASP A 421 13.33 -20.71 12.93
C ASP A 421 12.84 -20.62 14.40
N PRO A 422 13.01 -21.67 15.23
CA PRO A 422 12.61 -21.67 16.64
C PRO A 422 13.18 -20.51 17.47
N ASN A 423 14.28 -19.88 17.02
CA ASN A 423 14.84 -18.68 17.65
C ASN A 423 13.92 -17.44 17.56
N LEU A 424 12.97 -17.43 16.63
CA LEU A 424 11.92 -16.40 16.53
C LEU A 424 10.64 -16.79 17.29
N SER A 425 10.71 -17.81 18.15
CA SER A 425 9.53 -18.28 18.88
C SER A 425 9.08 -17.21 19.89
N THR A 426 7.79 -16.89 19.84
CA THR A 426 7.10 -16.02 20.80
C THR A 426 7.21 -16.54 22.24
N SER A 427 7.58 -17.82 22.41
CA SER A 427 7.77 -18.47 23.70
C SER A 427 8.88 -17.82 24.54
N LEU A 428 10.04 -17.52 23.95
CA LEU A 428 11.17 -16.90 24.66
C LEU A 428 10.81 -15.53 25.22
N LEU A 429 10.08 -14.72 24.44
CA LEU A 429 9.63 -13.39 24.88
C LEU A 429 8.73 -13.47 26.12
N ILE A 430 7.82 -14.44 26.14
CA ILE A 430 6.91 -14.69 27.28
C ILE A 430 7.72 -15.13 28.50
N GLU A 431 8.67 -16.05 28.32
CA GLU A 431 9.52 -16.53 29.41
C GLU A 431 10.40 -15.42 29.99
N TYR A 432 11.02 -14.58 29.14
CA TYR A 432 11.78 -13.41 29.59
C TYR A 432 10.90 -12.43 30.36
N ALA A 433 9.68 -12.17 29.89
CA ALA A 433 8.77 -11.22 30.53
C ALA A 433 8.36 -11.68 31.94
N GLN A 434 8.26 -12.99 32.16
CA GLN A 434 7.88 -13.59 33.44
C GLN A 434 9.07 -13.80 34.38
N LYS A 435 10.24 -14.16 33.86
CA LYS A 435 11.41 -14.54 34.66
C LYS A 435 12.33 -13.38 34.99
N TYR A 436 12.44 -12.36 34.15
CA TYR A 436 13.44 -11.30 34.36
C TYR A 436 13.25 -10.54 35.66
N GLN A 437 14.36 -10.28 36.33
CA GLN A 437 14.43 -9.31 37.42
C GLN A 437 14.63 -7.91 36.86
N MET A 438 13.85 -6.97 37.37
CA MET A 438 13.73 -5.61 36.79
C MET A 438 14.00 -4.52 37.83
N HIS A 439 14.26 -4.89 39.08
CA HIS A 439 14.56 -3.93 40.15
C HIS A 439 15.99 -3.40 40.05
N TYR A 440 16.15 -2.10 40.35
CA TYR A 440 17.44 -1.50 40.62
C TYR A 440 18.04 -2.12 41.90
N ASP A 441 19.25 -2.63 41.79
CA ASP A 441 20.10 -3.02 42.92
C ASP A 441 21.48 -2.41 42.73
N SER A 442 22.09 -1.98 43.83
CA SER A 442 23.36 -1.26 43.87
C SER A 442 24.54 -2.03 43.25
N GLU A 443 24.47 -3.36 43.22
CA GLU A 443 25.47 -4.26 42.63
C GLU A 443 25.10 -4.74 41.22
N PHE A 444 23.96 -4.29 40.67
CA PHE A 444 23.39 -4.73 39.39
C PHE A 444 23.20 -6.26 39.30
N THR A 445 22.85 -6.88 40.43
CA THR A 445 22.53 -8.31 40.54
C THR A 445 21.45 -8.76 39.55
N ALA A 446 20.49 -7.88 39.25
CA ALA A 446 19.45 -8.12 38.25
C ALA A 446 20.01 -8.44 36.86
N CYS A 447 21.09 -7.77 36.42
CA CYS A 447 21.73 -8.05 35.14
C CYS A 447 22.40 -9.44 35.14
N GLN A 448 23.04 -9.82 36.25
CA GLN A 448 23.65 -11.15 36.39
C GLN A 448 22.59 -12.26 36.45
N TYR A 449 21.49 -12.02 37.13
CA TYR A 449 20.36 -12.93 37.15
C TYR A 449 19.75 -13.10 35.74
N ASN A 450 19.52 -11.99 35.02
CA ASN A 450 18.97 -12.06 33.66
C ASN A 450 19.94 -12.71 32.67
N TYR A 451 21.26 -12.56 32.86
CA TYR A 451 22.29 -13.33 32.14
C TYR A 451 22.06 -14.83 32.32
N HIS A 452 21.93 -15.30 33.57
CA HIS A 452 21.71 -16.72 33.85
C HIS A 452 20.39 -17.23 33.23
N VAL A 453 19.31 -16.46 33.33
CA VAL A 453 18.02 -16.79 32.69
C VAL A 453 18.18 -16.95 31.17
N CYS A 454 18.93 -16.07 30.50
CA CYS A 454 19.16 -16.19 29.06
C CYS A 454 19.97 -17.44 28.71
N THR A 455 21.00 -17.76 29.49
CA THR A 455 21.80 -18.98 29.28
C THR A 455 20.99 -20.26 29.51
N GLU A 456 20.08 -20.27 30.48
CA GLU A 456 19.19 -21.42 30.72
C GLU A 456 18.19 -21.64 29.57
N LEU A 457 17.79 -20.56 28.89
CA LEU A 457 16.87 -20.60 27.76
C LEU A 457 17.57 -20.79 26.40
N GLY A 458 18.91 -20.81 26.38
CA GLY A 458 19.71 -21.06 25.17
C GLY A 458 19.91 -19.84 24.26
N ASP A 459 19.70 -18.62 24.75
CA ASP A 459 20.02 -17.39 24.02
C ASP A 459 21.35 -16.80 24.48
N ASP A 460 22.45 -17.37 23.96
CA ASP A 460 23.81 -16.96 24.27
C ASP A 460 24.10 -15.50 23.86
N LYS A 461 23.49 -15.03 22.77
CA LYS A 461 23.70 -13.67 22.25
C LYS A 461 23.16 -12.62 23.21
N THR A 462 21.94 -12.83 23.72
CA THR A 462 21.33 -11.89 24.68
C THR A 462 21.94 -12.06 26.07
N ALA A 463 22.43 -13.26 26.43
CA ALA A 463 23.23 -13.45 27.63
C ALA A 463 24.50 -12.57 27.58
N ASP A 464 25.31 -12.66 26.53
CA ASP A 464 26.54 -11.85 26.41
C ASP A 464 26.26 -10.34 26.51
N LEU A 465 25.12 -9.89 25.97
CA LEU A 465 24.66 -8.51 26.07
C LEU A 465 24.38 -8.09 27.53
N TRP A 466 23.73 -8.94 28.33
CA TRP A 466 23.53 -8.71 29.77
C TRP A 466 24.85 -8.66 30.54
N LYS A 467 25.80 -9.55 30.21
CA LYS A 467 27.13 -9.57 30.83
C LYS A 467 27.90 -8.29 30.53
N LYS A 468 27.91 -7.85 29.27
CA LYS A 468 28.51 -6.57 28.85
C LYS A 468 27.88 -5.39 29.58
N MET A 469 26.54 -5.33 29.63
CA MET A 469 25.84 -4.23 30.29
C MET A 469 26.12 -4.17 31.79
N SER A 470 26.22 -5.32 32.47
CA SER A 470 26.60 -5.37 33.90
C SER A 470 27.96 -4.73 34.17
N LEU A 471 28.95 -4.96 33.30
CA LEU A 471 30.28 -4.36 33.42
C LEU A 471 30.25 -2.84 33.21
N PHE A 472 29.59 -2.38 32.14
CA PHE A 472 29.51 -0.94 31.83
C PHE A 472 28.72 -0.14 32.86
N LEU A 473 27.65 -0.71 33.43
CA LEU A 473 26.88 -0.05 34.49
C LEU A 473 27.68 0.08 35.80
N LYS A 474 28.55 -0.91 36.10
CA LYS A 474 29.48 -0.82 37.25
C LYS A 474 30.52 0.29 37.05
N LEU A 475 31.06 0.44 35.84
CA LEU A 475 31.98 1.53 35.49
C LEU A 475 31.31 2.91 35.60
N LEU A 476 30.10 3.06 35.06
CA LEU A 476 29.30 4.29 35.16
C LEU A 476 29.06 4.77 36.60
N LYS A 477 28.96 3.85 37.56
CA LYS A 477 28.77 4.19 38.97
C LYS A 477 30.06 4.73 39.61
N ILE A 478 31.21 4.20 39.19
CA ILE A 478 32.53 4.65 39.66
C ILE A 478 32.78 6.08 39.17
N ASP A 479 32.47 6.36 37.91
CA ASP A 479 32.64 7.70 37.31
C ASP A 479 31.78 8.75 38.04
N ASN A 480 30.49 8.46 38.28
CA ASN A 480 29.59 9.40 38.96
C ASN A 480 29.94 9.69 40.42
N ASN A 481 30.60 8.76 41.13
CA ASN A 481 31.04 9.00 42.50
C ASN A 481 32.25 9.93 42.59
N SER A 482 33.07 10.02 41.53
CA SER A 482 34.32 10.79 41.53
C SER A 482 34.13 12.31 41.47
N GLU A 483 32.98 12.81 41.02
CA GLU A 483 32.74 14.26 40.87
C GLU A 483 32.24 14.97 42.15
N THR A 484 32.15 14.29 43.30
CA THR A 484 31.68 14.90 44.57
C THR A 484 32.81 15.19 45.57
N PHE A 485 33.85 15.90 45.14
CA PHE A 485 34.84 16.52 46.06
C PHE A 485 34.93 18.03 45.81
N THR A 486 33.92 18.80 46.26
CA THR A 486 34.05 20.25 46.40
C THR A 486 34.31 20.61 47.87
N LEU A 487 35.57 20.98 48.10
CA LEU A 487 36.22 21.60 49.27
C LEU A 487 35.26 22.24 50.30
N ASN A 488 35.19 21.65 51.49
CA ASN A 488 34.70 22.31 52.70
C ASN A 488 35.90 22.73 53.54
N GLU A 489 36.15 24.04 53.63
CA GLU A 489 37.06 24.64 54.60
C GLU A 489 36.39 24.71 55.99
N ASP A 490 37.17 24.28 56.98
CA ASP A 490 37.19 24.70 58.38
C ASP A 490 36.03 24.31 59.33
N ASN A 491 36.27 23.15 59.97
CA ASN A 491 36.39 22.97 61.42
C ASN A 491 35.86 24.12 62.30
N PHE A 492 34.87 23.85 63.16
CA PHE A 492 35.01 24.09 64.60
C PHE A 492 34.02 23.21 65.39
N LEU A 493 34.61 22.28 66.15
CA LEU A 493 34.01 21.41 67.16
C LEU A 493 33.58 22.19 68.41
N THR A 494 32.91 21.47 69.31
CA THR A 494 32.48 21.74 70.71
C THR A 494 30.97 21.97 70.83
N SER A 495 30.19 21.31 71.69
CA SER A 495 30.44 20.37 72.79
C SER A 495 29.09 19.79 73.25
N GLU A 496 29.10 18.53 73.72
CA GLU A 496 28.32 18.00 74.86
C GLU A 496 26.77 18.12 74.81
N ASP A 497 26.04 17.00 74.70
CA ASP A 497 25.72 16.10 75.83
C ASP A 497 24.50 15.18 75.58
N LEU A 498 24.62 13.94 76.09
CA LEU A 498 23.60 13.03 76.66
C LEU A 498 22.67 12.16 75.75
N SER A 499 22.96 10.85 75.82
CA SER A 499 22.06 9.66 75.90
C SER A 499 20.98 9.47 74.82
N SER A 500 20.79 8.34 74.14
CA SER A 500 21.10 6.93 74.38
C SER A 500 20.75 6.12 73.11
N GLU A 501 21.45 5.01 72.86
CA GLU A 501 21.12 3.83 72.03
C GLU A 501 22.21 3.43 71.00
N SER A 502 22.76 2.24 71.26
CA SER A 502 23.29 1.22 70.33
C SER A 502 24.10 1.66 69.10
N ASN A 503 25.42 1.40 69.12
CA ASN A 503 26.05 0.52 68.13
C ASN A 503 27.45 0.08 68.60
N LEU A 504 27.66 -1.23 68.52
CA LEU A 504 28.87 -1.96 68.87
C LEU A 504 29.93 -1.72 67.79
N ILE A 505 31.04 -1.08 68.17
CA ILE A 505 32.23 -0.91 67.32
C ILE A 505 33.20 -2.03 67.68
N TYR A 506 33.41 -2.93 66.73
CA TYR A 506 34.50 -3.90 66.75
C TYR A 506 35.77 -3.23 66.19
N SER A 507 36.88 -3.60 66.81
CA SER A 507 38.26 -3.16 66.60
C SER A 507 38.74 -3.29 65.16
N GLU A 508 39.20 -2.17 64.60
CA GLU A 508 40.12 -2.07 63.48
C GLU A 508 41.53 -2.42 63.98
N ASP A 509 42.20 -3.36 63.33
CA ASP A 509 43.66 -3.46 63.15
C ASP A 509 44.00 -4.88 62.67
N GLU A 510 43.65 -5.25 61.42
CA GLU A 510 44.26 -6.39 60.69
C GLU A 510 43.94 -6.45 59.17
N ASP A 511 43.52 -5.35 58.52
CA ASP A 511 42.99 -5.38 57.14
C ASP A 511 44.01 -5.12 55.99
N GLU A 512 45.32 -5.10 56.23
CA GLU A 512 46.30 -5.00 55.12
C GLU A 512 46.82 -6.34 54.58
N GLU A 513 46.49 -7.50 55.19
CA GLU A 513 46.94 -8.80 54.66
C GLU A 513 45.95 -9.50 53.69
N PHE A 514 44.71 -9.03 53.54
CA PHE A 514 43.73 -9.74 52.71
C PHE A 514 43.85 -9.46 51.20
N ASN A 515 44.36 -8.29 50.79
CA ASN A 515 44.40 -7.92 49.37
C ASN A 515 45.49 -8.63 48.55
N ASN A 516 46.51 -9.22 49.19
CA ASN A 516 47.57 -9.94 48.48
C ASN A 516 47.30 -11.44 48.29
N HIS A 517 46.26 -12.00 48.92
CA HIS A 517 46.02 -13.44 48.86
C HIS A 517 45.17 -13.91 47.67
N ILE A 518 44.46 -13.01 46.97
CA ILE A 518 43.67 -13.37 45.78
C ILE A 518 44.58 -13.50 44.55
N TYR A 519 45.62 -12.67 44.42
CA TYR A 519 46.54 -12.68 43.29
C TYR A 519 47.39 -13.96 43.17
N SER A 520 47.63 -14.68 44.27
CA SER A 520 48.46 -15.90 44.23
C SER A 520 47.68 -17.19 43.94
N LYS A 521 46.35 -17.23 44.11
CA LYS A 521 45.61 -18.50 44.03
C LYS A 521 45.11 -18.85 42.64
N TYR A 522 44.78 -17.85 41.82
CA TYR A 522 44.22 -18.08 40.49
C TYR A 522 44.81 -17.09 39.51
N GLY A 523 46.12 -17.20 39.21
CA GLY A 523 46.85 -16.36 38.26
C GLY A 523 46.19 -16.26 36.88
N ILE A 524 45.14 -15.45 36.81
CA ILE A 524 44.27 -15.19 35.67
C ILE A 524 44.37 -13.69 35.44
N ASP A 525 45.25 -13.36 34.51
CA ASP A 525 45.46 -12.01 34.01
C ASP A 525 44.26 -11.60 33.15
N LEU A 526 43.52 -10.57 33.60
CA LEU A 526 42.25 -10.12 33.01
C LEU A 526 42.43 -9.68 31.54
N ASP A 527 43.62 -9.16 31.22
CA ASP A 527 43.99 -8.69 29.88
C ASP A 527 44.08 -9.85 28.87
N ILE A 528 44.40 -11.07 29.34
CA ILE A 528 44.47 -12.28 28.48
C ILE A 528 43.07 -12.78 28.09
N GLU A 529 42.05 -12.64 28.95
CA GLU A 529 40.66 -13.00 28.58
C GLU A 529 40.05 -12.02 27.58
N LEU A 530 40.30 -10.72 27.75
CA LEU A 530 39.89 -9.68 26.80
C LEU A 530 40.50 -9.94 25.40
N LEU A 531 41.78 -10.30 25.33
CA LEU A 531 42.45 -10.66 24.07
C LEU A 531 41.92 -11.97 23.45
N LYS A 532 41.49 -12.95 24.24
CA LYS A 532 40.89 -14.20 23.73
C LYS A 532 39.51 -13.96 23.12
N LEU A 533 38.70 -13.09 23.72
CA LEU A 533 37.39 -12.69 23.16
C LEU A 533 37.57 -11.95 21.83
N TYR A 534 38.46 -10.95 21.78
CA TYR A 534 38.75 -10.22 20.54
C TYR A 534 39.32 -11.11 19.42
N LYS A 535 40.20 -12.07 19.73
CA LYS A 535 40.70 -13.03 18.71
C LYS A 535 39.63 -13.99 18.18
N LYS A 536 38.60 -14.30 18.97
CA LYS A 536 37.49 -15.16 18.54
C LYS A 536 36.54 -14.41 17.59
N ASP A 537 36.27 -13.13 17.88
CA ASP A 537 35.42 -12.29 17.03
C ASP A 537 36.08 -11.97 15.68
N ILE A 538 37.39 -11.73 15.65
CA ILE A 538 38.12 -11.51 14.39
C ILE A 538 38.07 -12.74 13.48
N LYS A 539 38.11 -13.97 14.03
CA LYS A 539 38.02 -15.20 13.23
C LYS A 539 36.62 -15.48 12.68
N ASN A 540 35.57 -15.01 13.35
CA ASN A 540 34.19 -15.29 12.94
C ASN A 540 33.66 -14.31 11.88
N ASN A 541 34.26 -13.12 11.76
CA ASN A 541 33.75 -12.05 10.90
C ASN A 541 34.38 -12.00 9.48
N GLU A 542 35.16 -12.99 9.05
CA GLU A 542 35.67 -13.06 7.66
C GLU A 542 34.69 -13.67 6.64
N GLN A 543 33.40 -13.85 6.97
CA GLN A 543 32.41 -14.28 5.98
C GLN A 543 31.18 -13.36 5.92
N VAL A 544 30.93 -12.91 4.68
CA VAL A 544 29.68 -12.40 4.10
C VAL A 544 29.47 -10.87 4.14
N VAL A 545 30.11 -10.25 3.16
CA VAL A 545 29.53 -9.38 2.11
C VAL A 545 28.25 -8.61 2.45
N VAL A 546 28.49 -7.33 2.70
CA VAL A 546 27.65 -6.13 2.56
C VAL A 546 26.60 -6.21 1.44
N GLN A 547 25.33 -6.21 1.81
CA GLN A 547 24.28 -5.44 1.15
C GLN A 547 23.29 -4.99 2.22
N GLU A 548 23.28 -3.70 2.57
CA GLU A 548 22.05 -2.93 2.83
C GLU A 548 22.37 -1.47 3.22
N ASN A 549 21.42 -0.62 2.86
CA ASN A 549 21.50 0.84 2.70
C ASN A 549 21.86 1.61 3.98
N PRO A 550 22.92 2.44 3.98
CA PRO A 550 23.31 3.22 5.14
C PRO A 550 22.78 4.66 5.05
N PHE A 551 21.65 4.95 5.69
CA PHE A 551 21.28 6.32 6.07
C PHE A 551 21.96 6.64 7.41
N TYR A 552 23.16 7.20 7.38
CA TYR A 552 23.85 7.73 8.57
C TYR A 552 23.68 9.26 8.62
N GLU A 553 23.00 9.75 9.65
CA GLU A 553 22.96 11.17 10.01
C GLU A 553 24.23 11.50 10.81
N LEU A 554 25.19 12.22 10.20
CA LEU A 554 26.36 12.77 10.90
C LEU A 554 25.97 14.03 11.69
N ASN A 555 26.55 14.18 12.88
CA ASN A 555 26.29 15.30 13.79
C ASN A 555 26.79 16.65 13.23
N ASP A 556 26.04 17.72 13.51
CA ASP A 556 26.22 19.07 12.98
C ASP A 556 27.64 19.65 13.08
N THR A 557 28.46 19.19 14.03
CA THR A 557 29.84 19.64 14.24
C THR A 557 30.80 19.24 13.13
N GLU A 558 30.67 18.03 12.59
CA GLU A 558 31.56 17.54 11.52
C GLU A 558 31.23 18.21 10.18
N LEU A 559 29.96 18.57 9.98
CA LEU A 559 29.49 19.29 8.81
C LEU A 559 30.06 20.72 8.76
N ILE A 560 30.26 21.35 9.92
CA ILE A 560 30.88 22.68 10.05
C ILE A 560 32.39 22.62 9.81
N GLU A 561 33.08 21.55 10.22
CA GLU A 561 34.52 21.41 9.97
C GLU A 561 34.84 21.12 8.51
N ALA A 562 34.02 20.31 7.83
CA ALA A 562 34.12 20.11 6.38
C ALA A 562 33.97 21.44 5.60
N TYR A 563 33.15 22.35 6.12
CA TYR A 563 32.90 23.68 5.56
C TYR A 563 34.14 24.61 5.52
N LYS A 564 35.18 24.32 6.30
CA LYS A 564 36.38 25.17 6.40
C LYS A 564 37.43 24.90 5.32
N LYS A 565 37.36 23.80 4.56
CA LYS A 565 38.37 23.50 3.52
C LYS A 565 37.99 24.14 2.19
N ASP A 566 38.66 25.25 1.87
CA ASP A 566 38.37 26.09 0.69
C ASP A 566 38.54 25.38 -0.67
N GLU A 567 39.32 24.30 -0.75
CA GLU A 567 39.53 23.54 -2.01
C GLU A 567 38.23 22.89 -2.53
N ILE A 568 37.30 22.52 -1.65
CA ILE A 568 36.05 21.84 -2.01
C ILE A 568 34.98 22.83 -2.52
N LYS A 569 35.05 24.10 -2.10
CA LYS A 569 34.05 25.13 -2.47
C LYS A 569 33.98 25.41 -3.97
N SER A 570 35.11 25.35 -4.68
CA SER A 570 35.14 25.75 -6.10
C SER A 570 34.54 24.73 -7.07
N LYS A 571 34.56 23.43 -6.74
CA LYS A 571 34.10 22.36 -7.64
C LYS A 571 32.66 21.93 -7.42
N VAL A 572 32.14 22.01 -6.18
CA VAL A 572 30.81 21.47 -5.84
C VAL A 572 29.67 22.47 -6.13
N TRP A 573 29.95 23.78 -6.22
CA TRP A 573 28.95 24.84 -6.06
C TRP A 573 28.56 25.61 -7.35
N ASP A 574 28.61 25.00 -8.53
CA ASP A 574 28.09 25.65 -9.75
C ASP A 574 26.55 25.54 -9.83
N ILE A 575 25.88 26.50 -9.19
CA ILE A 575 24.43 26.60 -8.98
C ILE A 575 23.62 26.49 -10.28
N THR A 576 24.21 26.83 -11.42
CA THR A 576 23.53 26.80 -12.72
C THR A 576 23.14 25.37 -13.12
N THR A 577 24.01 24.39 -12.91
CA THR A 577 23.75 22.98 -13.26
C THR A 577 22.69 22.31 -12.40
N ILE A 578 22.52 22.74 -11.15
CA ILE A 578 21.62 22.11 -10.18
C ILE A 578 20.15 22.49 -10.45
N LYS A 579 19.90 23.66 -11.06
CA LYS A 579 18.54 24.13 -11.35
C LYS A 579 17.85 23.34 -12.47
N ASP A 580 18.61 22.79 -13.41
CA ASP A 580 18.03 22.09 -14.57
C ASP A 580 17.50 20.67 -14.22
N GLU A 581 17.91 20.08 -13.10
CA GLU A 581 17.55 18.69 -12.73
C GLU A 581 16.32 18.58 -11.80
N ILE A 582 15.76 19.69 -11.29
CA ILE A 582 14.61 19.68 -10.37
C ILE A 582 13.29 19.67 -11.15
N ILE A 583 12.93 18.52 -11.74
CA ILE A 583 11.58 18.27 -12.26
C ILE A 583 11.19 16.83 -11.89
N ASP A 584 10.59 16.61 -10.72
CA ASP A 584 10.05 15.30 -10.34
C ASP A 584 8.51 15.36 -10.15
N PRO A 585 7.68 14.57 -10.86
CA PRO A 585 6.27 14.91 -11.13
C PRO A 585 5.19 14.23 -10.27
N TYR A 586 5.49 13.65 -9.11
CA TYR A 586 4.51 12.82 -8.38
C TYR A 586 4.23 13.28 -6.94
N ASP A 587 3.24 14.17 -6.76
CA ASP A 587 2.05 14.01 -5.87
C ASP A 587 1.20 15.31 -5.82
N PRO A 588 -0.05 15.34 -6.33
CA PRO A 588 -0.83 16.58 -6.51
C PRO A 588 -1.48 17.17 -5.26
N SER A 589 -1.46 16.51 -4.09
CA SER A 589 -2.14 17.03 -2.89
C SER A 589 -1.32 18.06 -2.08
N LEU A 590 -0.17 18.48 -2.59
CA LEU A 590 0.78 19.37 -1.88
C LEU A 590 0.96 20.73 -2.59
N LEU A 591 -0.04 21.18 -3.34
CA LEU A 591 -0.07 22.42 -4.13
C LEU A 591 -0.35 23.71 -3.32
N GLU A 592 -0.02 23.76 -2.04
CA GLU A 592 -0.10 25.00 -1.26
C GLU A 592 1.31 25.53 -0.96
N ASN A 593 1.71 26.45 -1.85
CA ASN A 593 2.65 27.56 -1.68
C ASN A 593 3.59 27.52 -0.47
N ASP A 594 4.87 27.20 -0.68
CA ASP A 594 5.94 27.75 0.14
C ASP A 594 7.31 27.70 -0.58
N GLU A 595 7.95 28.87 -0.69
CA GLU A 595 9.26 29.11 -1.32
C GLU A 595 10.42 28.37 -0.60
N ASN A 596 10.16 27.74 0.54
CA ASN A 596 11.17 27.03 1.33
C ASN A 596 11.59 25.66 0.76
N ARG A 597 10.95 25.19 -0.33
CA ARG A 597 11.20 23.85 -0.89
C ARG A 597 12.50 23.75 -1.70
N ASP A 598 12.89 24.81 -2.41
CA ASP A 598 14.14 24.82 -3.21
C ASP A 598 15.37 24.59 -2.32
N CYS A 599 15.35 25.15 -1.10
CA CYS A 599 16.44 25.00 -0.13
C CYS A 599 16.57 23.55 0.40
N ILE A 600 15.48 22.80 0.55
CA ILE A 600 15.52 21.43 1.10
C ILE A 600 16.05 20.45 0.04
N ASN A 601 15.61 20.58 -1.21
CA ASN A 601 16.05 19.69 -2.30
C ASN A 601 17.50 19.95 -2.70
N ILE A 602 17.95 21.21 -2.77
CA ILE A 602 19.35 21.54 -3.02
C ILE A 602 20.26 20.93 -1.95
N ASN A 603 19.87 21.02 -0.67
CA ASN A 603 20.65 20.43 0.43
C ASN A 603 20.74 18.90 0.36
N LYS A 604 19.70 18.22 -0.13
CA LYS A 604 19.72 16.77 -0.32
C LYS A 604 20.68 16.34 -1.43
N ILE A 605 20.61 17.00 -2.59
CA ILE A 605 21.47 16.71 -3.75
C ILE A 605 22.94 17.02 -3.44
N LEU A 606 23.20 18.12 -2.71
CA LEU A 606 24.56 18.47 -2.27
C LEU A 606 25.14 17.41 -1.33
N LYS A 607 24.34 16.88 -0.38
CA LYS A 607 24.78 15.80 0.52
C LYS A 607 25.16 14.54 -0.24
N GLU A 608 24.40 14.16 -1.27
CA GLU A 608 24.69 12.98 -2.09
C GLU A 608 25.98 13.14 -2.91
N ARG A 609 26.25 14.32 -3.49
CA ARG A 609 27.48 14.57 -4.26
C ARG A 609 28.74 14.57 -3.40
N VAL A 610 28.70 15.17 -2.20
CA VAL A 610 29.82 15.12 -1.25
C VAL A 610 30.15 13.67 -0.89
N PHE A 611 29.13 12.82 -0.77
CA PHE A 611 29.29 11.41 -0.41
C PHE A 611 29.98 10.57 -1.51
N GLN A 612 29.73 10.89 -2.79
CA GLN A 612 30.31 10.15 -3.91
C GLN A 612 31.80 10.45 -4.13
N GLU A 613 32.24 11.71 -3.99
CA GLU A 613 33.65 12.05 -4.24
C GLU A 613 34.61 11.58 -3.13
N ILE A 614 34.14 11.45 -1.88
CA ILE A 614 34.97 10.93 -0.78
C ILE A 614 35.43 9.47 -1.02
N LYS A 615 34.84 8.74 -1.96
CA LYS A 615 35.20 7.34 -2.26
C LYS A 615 36.35 7.13 -3.26
N ILE A 616 37.02 8.18 -3.75
CA ILE A 616 38.15 8.02 -4.68
C ILE A 616 39.46 8.36 -3.97
N ASP A 617 40.01 7.39 -3.24
CA ASP A 617 41.45 7.25 -3.07
C ASP A 617 41.78 5.76 -2.86
N LYS A 618 41.77 5.01 -3.97
CA LYS A 618 42.27 3.64 -4.05
C LYS A 618 43.80 3.68 -3.93
N ILE A 619 44.31 3.67 -2.70
CA ILE A 619 45.74 3.58 -2.41
C ILE A 619 46.22 2.16 -2.74
N SER A 620 46.94 2.07 -3.86
CA SER A 620 47.75 0.93 -4.25
C SER A 620 49.14 1.10 -3.63
N ASN A 621 49.57 0.10 -2.86
CA ASN A 621 50.92 -0.48 -2.82
C ASN A 621 51.16 -1.16 -1.48
N LYS A 622 51.20 -2.49 -1.56
CA LYS A 622 51.54 -3.42 -0.49
C LYS A 622 53.05 -3.42 -0.22
N GLU A 623 53.36 -3.68 1.05
CA GLU A 623 54.58 -4.33 1.54
C GLU A 623 55.90 -3.51 1.51
N LYS A 624 56.06 -2.61 2.50
CA LYS A 624 57.32 -2.41 3.27
C LYS A 624 57.28 -1.38 4.43
N PHE A 625 56.13 -1.19 5.08
CA PHE A 625 55.97 -0.13 6.11
C PHE A 625 55.49 -0.70 7.47
N ILE A 626 56.08 -1.83 7.91
CA ILE A 626 55.68 -2.50 9.16
C ILE A 626 56.61 -2.12 10.34
N ASP A 627 57.86 -1.75 10.10
CA ASP A 627 58.79 -1.49 11.22
C ASP A 627 58.58 -0.09 11.86
N ASP A 628 58.29 0.95 11.07
CA ASP A 628 58.12 2.32 11.61
C ASP A 628 56.83 2.50 12.43
N LYS A 629 55.85 1.60 12.31
CA LYS A 629 54.58 1.71 13.05
C LYS A 629 54.62 1.15 14.47
N ILE A 630 55.62 0.36 14.83
CA ILE A 630 55.71 -0.18 16.20
C ILE A 630 56.07 0.95 17.18
N GLU A 631 56.94 1.87 16.78
CA GLU A 631 57.33 3.02 17.61
C GLU A 631 56.21 4.07 17.73
N GLU A 632 55.35 4.22 16.70
CA GLU A 632 54.12 5.04 16.80
C GLU A 632 53.07 4.41 17.72
N ILE A 633 52.97 3.07 17.77
CA ILE A 633 52.00 2.39 18.63
C ILE A 633 52.42 2.50 20.11
N GLU A 634 53.70 2.41 20.43
CA GLU A 634 54.19 2.59 21.81
C GLU A 634 53.93 4.02 22.32
N ASN A 635 54.14 5.05 21.50
CA ASN A 635 53.80 6.43 21.86
C ASN A 635 52.28 6.68 21.95
N LEU A 636 51.46 5.89 21.25
CA LEU A 636 50.00 5.97 21.38
C LEU A 636 49.51 5.39 22.72
N PHE A 637 50.21 4.40 23.28
CA PHE A 637 49.84 3.79 24.56
C PHE A 637 50.03 4.75 25.74
N GLU A 638 51.08 5.57 25.76
CA GLU A 638 51.22 6.62 26.80
C GLU A 638 50.11 7.68 26.73
N CYS A 639 49.51 7.91 25.57
CA CYS A 639 48.38 8.84 25.43
C CYS A 639 47.02 8.24 25.84
N ILE A 640 46.89 6.93 26.02
CA ILE A 640 45.62 6.27 26.38
C ILE A 640 45.37 6.34 27.90
N GLU A 641 46.41 6.37 28.74
CA GLU A 641 46.24 6.47 30.19
C GLU A 641 45.60 7.79 30.65
N SER A 642 45.60 8.84 29.82
CA SER A 642 45.06 10.16 30.20
C SER A 642 43.69 10.52 29.62
N LYS A 643 43.01 9.65 28.85
CA LYS A 643 41.66 9.91 28.34
C LYS A 643 40.65 9.02 29.06
N THR A 644 40.03 9.57 30.08
CA THR A 644 38.85 9.03 30.78
C THR A 644 37.82 8.51 29.77
N ILE A 645 37.61 7.20 29.73
CA ILE A 645 36.63 6.54 28.86
C ILE A 645 35.24 7.02 29.28
N ASP A 646 34.53 7.72 28.40
CA ASP A 646 33.19 8.25 28.67
C ASP A 646 32.14 7.13 28.66
N SER A 647 32.06 6.39 29.78
CA SER A 647 31.25 5.19 29.97
C SER A 647 29.76 5.40 29.68
N SER A 648 29.26 6.62 29.86
CA SER A 648 27.89 7.06 29.56
C SER A 648 27.53 6.91 28.08
N ASN A 649 28.44 7.30 27.19
CA ASN A 649 28.21 7.23 25.74
C ASN A 649 28.17 5.78 25.24
N ILE A 650 28.96 4.89 25.83
CA ILE A 650 28.95 3.46 25.48
C ILE A 650 27.60 2.82 25.82
N VAL A 651 27.08 3.05 27.03
CA VAL A 651 25.78 2.51 27.43
C VAL A 651 24.65 3.08 26.59
N LYS A 652 24.69 4.38 26.29
CA LYS A 652 23.72 5.01 25.40
C LYS A 652 23.69 4.36 24.03
N ASN A 653 24.85 4.15 23.42
CA ASN A 653 24.97 3.55 22.09
C ASN A 653 24.44 2.12 22.07
N ILE A 654 24.80 1.29 23.07
CA ILE A 654 24.29 -0.08 23.16
C ILE A 654 22.76 -0.07 23.27
N VAL A 655 22.17 0.74 24.17
CA VAL A 655 20.71 0.76 24.35
C VAL A 655 19.99 1.24 23.09
N VAL A 656 20.53 2.26 22.40
CA VAL A 656 19.94 2.77 21.15
C VAL A 656 20.04 1.75 20.03
N GLU A 657 21.19 1.10 19.85
CA GLU A 657 21.38 0.03 18.86
C GLU A 657 20.40 -1.13 19.10
N GLN A 658 20.25 -1.57 20.36
CA GLN A 658 19.29 -2.62 20.69
C GLN A 658 17.83 -2.19 20.49
N ALA A 659 17.52 -0.90 20.66
CA ALA A 659 16.21 -0.35 20.35
C ALA A 659 15.94 -0.35 18.83
N GLU A 660 16.94 -0.02 18.02
CA GLU A 660 16.89 -0.05 16.55
C GLU A 660 16.74 -1.49 16.02
N MET A 661 17.40 -2.45 16.66
CA MET A 661 17.21 -3.89 16.39
C MET A 661 15.84 -4.43 16.84
N GLY A 662 15.00 -3.61 17.49
CA GLY A 662 13.67 -4.00 17.94
C GLY A 662 13.63 -4.82 19.24
N LYS A 663 14.74 -4.93 19.99
CA LYS A 663 14.79 -5.63 21.28
C LYS A 663 14.26 -4.77 22.44
N ILE A 664 13.03 -4.27 22.31
CA ILE A 664 12.43 -3.29 23.23
C ILE A 664 12.30 -3.86 24.66
N GLN A 665 12.11 -5.17 24.81
CA GLN A 665 12.09 -5.83 26.12
C GLN A 665 13.40 -5.64 26.91
N PHE A 666 14.55 -5.79 26.25
CA PHE A 666 15.87 -5.55 26.86
C PHE A 666 16.03 -4.08 27.23
N VAL A 667 15.65 -3.18 26.32
CA VAL A 667 15.74 -1.72 26.52
C VAL A 667 14.92 -1.28 27.74
N CYS A 668 13.64 -1.66 27.81
CA CYS A 668 12.76 -1.27 28.91
C CYS A 668 13.20 -1.86 30.26
N THR A 669 13.71 -3.09 30.27
CA THR A 669 14.18 -3.73 31.50
C THR A 669 15.45 -3.08 32.03
N ILE A 670 16.39 -2.73 31.15
CA ILE A 670 17.60 -1.98 31.54
C ILE A 670 17.28 -0.58 32.01
N ILE A 671 16.35 0.13 31.38
CA ILE A 671 15.95 1.47 31.86
C ILE A 671 15.39 1.39 33.29
N LEU A 672 14.66 0.33 33.65
CA LEU A 672 14.22 0.12 35.03
C LEU A 672 15.39 -0.22 35.96
N ILE A 673 16.33 -1.06 35.53
CA ILE A 673 17.53 -1.43 36.31
C ILE A 673 18.49 -0.25 36.49
N MET A 674 18.54 0.71 35.56
CA MET A 674 19.35 1.92 35.65
C MET A 674 18.75 2.97 36.61
N GLY A 675 17.45 2.89 36.89
CA GLY A 675 16.77 3.82 37.78
C GLY A 675 16.89 5.28 37.33
N ASP A 676 17.30 6.16 38.24
CA ASP A 676 17.40 7.60 37.96
C ASP A 676 18.54 7.96 36.99
N ILE A 677 19.56 7.10 36.85
CA ILE A 677 20.66 7.29 35.89
C ILE A 677 20.13 7.35 34.45
N ALA A 678 19.08 6.58 34.15
CA ALA A 678 18.49 6.54 32.81
C ALA A 678 17.90 7.89 32.36
N LYS A 679 17.39 8.70 33.29
CA LYS A 679 16.81 10.02 32.97
C LYS A 679 17.86 11.04 32.55
N ASN A 680 19.12 10.84 32.95
CA ASN A 680 20.24 11.71 32.58
C ASN A 680 20.78 11.37 31.19
N ILE A 681 20.68 10.10 30.78
CA ILE A 681 21.25 9.61 29.51
C ILE A 681 20.25 9.71 28.35
N PHE A 682 18.97 9.41 28.59
CA PHE A 682 17.94 9.33 27.55
C PHE A 682 16.88 10.43 27.71
N SER A 683 16.37 10.91 26.58
CA SER A 683 15.27 11.88 26.60
C SER A 683 13.97 11.24 27.09
N LYS A 684 13.14 12.03 27.79
CA LYS A 684 11.82 11.56 28.26
C LYS A 684 10.96 11.00 27.11
N LYS A 685 10.99 11.63 25.93
CA LYS A 685 10.22 11.18 24.75
C LYS A 685 10.64 9.79 24.26
N GLN A 686 11.94 9.48 24.28
CA GLN A 686 12.44 8.16 23.85
C GLN A 686 11.99 7.07 24.80
N ILE A 687 12.16 7.28 26.12
CA ILE A 687 11.72 6.34 27.16
C ILE A 687 10.21 6.09 27.03
N GLU A 688 9.41 7.14 26.82
CA GLU A 688 7.95 7.01 26.65
C GLU A 688 7.60 6.11 25.46
N LYS A 689 8.22 6.36 24.30
CA LYS A 689 8.00 5.56 23.09
C LYS A 689 8.34 4.08 23.30
N TRP A 690 9.48 3.80 23.93
CA TRP A 690 9.91 2.42 24.19
C TRP A 690 8.98 1.70 25.18
N PHE A 691 8.61 2.35 26.29
CA PHE A 691 7.70 1.76 27.27
C PHE A 691 6.31 1.50 26.68
N LEU A 692 5.74 2.45 25.93
CA LEU A 692 4.44 2.26 25.30
C LEU A 692 4.46 1.08 24.31
N SER A 693 5.54 0.98 23.51
CA SER A 693 5.70 -0.12 22.55
C SER A 693 5.77 -1.48 23.25
N TYR A 694 6.50 -1.57 24.37
CA TYR A 694 6.60 -2.82 25.11
C TYR A 694 5.32 -3.16 25.91
N ILE A 695 4.66 -2.16 26.49
CA ILE A 695 3.37 -2.34 27.17
C ILE A 695 2.30 -2.85 26.19
N GLU A 696 2.27 -2.32 24.97
CA GLU A 696 1.38 -2.81 23.92
C GLU A 696 1.68 -4.27 23.57
N LEU A 697 2.96 -4.62 23.43
CA LEU A 697 3.40 -5.97 23.15
C LEU A 697 2.98 -6.95 24.27
N LEU A 698 3.21 -6.61 25.55
CA LEU A 698 2.76 -7.42 26.69
C LEU A 698 1.24 -7.62 26.72
N ARG A 699 0.46 -6.57 26.39
CA ARG A 699 -1.01 -6.66 26.31
C ARG A 699 -1.48 -7.56 25.17
N ARG A 700 -0.81 -7.53 24.01
CA ARG A 700 -1.12 -8.44 22.88
C ARG A 700 -0.92 -9.91 23.27
N TYR A 701 0.09 -10.20 24.10
CA TYR A 701 0.35 -11.55 24.65
C TYR A 701 -0.41 -11.86 25.96
N GLN A 702 -1.36 -11.02 26.38
CA GLN A 702 -2.17 -11.22 27.59
C GLN A 702 -1.38 -11.28 28.91
N LEU A 703 -0.16 -10.71 28.93
CA LEU A 703 0.70 -10.58 30.11
C LEU A 703 0.35 -9.32 30.90
N TYR A 704 -0.85 -9.32 31.49
CA TYR A 704 -1.41 -8.13 32.13
C TYR A 704 -0.74 -7.74 33.45
N LYS A 705 -0.21 -8.71 34.21
CA LYS A 705 0.46 -8.44 35.49
C LYS A 705 1.77 -7.70 35.27
N GLU A 706 2.51 -8.15 34.28
CA GLU A 706 3.78 -7.65 33.80
C GLU A 706 3.56 -6.27 33.15
N SER A 707 2.54 -6.15 32.29
CA SER A 707 2.13 -4.85 31.73
C SER A 707 1.83 -3.82 32.82
N ALA A 708 1.06 -4.18 33.85
CA ALA A 708 0.76 -3.30 34.98
C ALA A 708 2.02 -2.94 35.77
N TYR A 709 2.98 -3.87 35.92
CA TYR A 709 4.26 -3.59 36.55
C TYR A 709 5.05 -2.52 35.79
N PHE A 710 5.19 -2.66 34.46
CA PHE A 710 5.88 -1.67 33.62
C PHE A 710 5.18 -0.31 33.63
N ILE A 711 3.85 -0.27 33.63
CA ILE A 711 3.08 0.97 33.75
C ILE A 711 3.41 1.66 35.08
N ASN A 712 3.34 0.95 36.20
CA ASN A 712 3.50 1.53 37.54
C ASN A 712 4.94 1.95 37.86
N LYS A 713 5.93 1.25 37.31
CA LYS A 713 7.36 1.53 37.53
C LYS A 713 7.98 2.48 36.50
N CYS A 714 7.28 2.80 35.43
CA CYS A 714 7.79 3.72 34.41
C CYS A 714 8.15 5.08 35.05
N PRO A 715 9.34 5.63 34.76
CA PRO A 715 9.76 6.94 35.28
C PRO A 715 8.93 8.11 34.75
N ILE A 716 8.07 7.90 33.75
CA ILE A 716 7.29 8.94 33.07
C ILE A 716 5.84 8.94 33.53
N GLU A 717 5.35 10.13 33.89
CA GLU A 717 4.01 10.33 34.42
C GLU A 717 2.90 9.99 33.42
N SER A 718 3.06 10.34 32.13
CA SER A 718 2.08 10.03 31.09
C SER A 718 1.79 8.53 31.00
N VAL A 719 2.83 7.70 31.07
CA VAL A 719 2.69 6.23 31.08
C VAL A 719 2.03 5.74 32.36
N ARG A 720 2.42 6.25 33.54
CA ARG A 720 1.81 5.86 34.83
C ARG A 720 0.31 6.19 34.88
N SER A 721 -0.12 7.27 34.24
CA SER A 721 -1.52 7.68 34.17
C SER A 721 -2.44 6.66 33.49
N LEU A 722 -1.89 5.76 32.66
CA LEU A 722 -2.64 4.66 32.04
C LEU A 722 -3.22 3.68 33.06
N SER A 723 -2.67 3.61 34.28
CA SER A 723 -3.22 2.79 35.38
C SER A 723 -4.56 3.30 35.91
N LEU A 724 -4.87 4.59 35.69
CA LEU A 724 -6.09 5.25 36.18
C LEU A 724 -7.22 5.21 35.14
N GLN A 725 -6.89 5.09 33.86
CA GLN A 725 -7.84 5.13 32.76
C GLN A 725 -8.45 3.74 32.50
N SER A 726 -9.34 3.23 33.36
CA SER A 726 -10.27 2.10 33.01
C SER A 726 -11.17 1.61 34.16
N THR A 727 -10.97 2.05 35.40
CA THR A 727 -11.73 1.51 36.54
C THR A 727 -13.00 2.32 36.80
N SER A 728 -14.14 1.91 36.23
CA SER A 728 -15.45 2.50 36.53
C SER A 728 -16.26 1.63 37.49
N TYR A 729 -16.73 2.18 38.61
CA TYR A 729 -17.69 1.50 39.48
C TYR A 729 -19.13 1.84 39.05
N LYS A 730 -19.96 0.82 38.83
CA LYS A 730 -21.39 0.98 38.52
C LYS A 730 -22.19 0.71 39.79
N ILE A 731 -23.03 1.66 40.18
CA ILE A 731 -23.84 1.59 41.40
C ILE A 731 -25.15 0.89 41.07
N ALA A 732 -25.49 -0.16 41.83
CA ALA A 732 -26.73 -0.91 41.66
C ALA A 732 -27.75 -0.52 42.75
N CYS A 733 -29.03 -0.52 42.39
CA CYS A 733 -30.11 -0.33 43.36
C CYS A 733 -30.19 -1.55 44.29
N ASN A 734 -30.18 -1.33 45.61
CA ASN A 734 -30.25 -2.40 46.61
C ASN A 734 -31.51 -3.29 46.46
N ASP A 735 -32.63 -2.71 46.04
CA ASP A 735 -33.92 -3.42 45.98
C ASP A 735 -34.09 -4.28 44.71
N CYS A 736 -33.54 -3.86 43.56
CA CYS A 736 -33.70 -4.59 42.29
C CYS A 736 -32.41 -5.01 41.62
N ASN A 737 -31.26 -4.70 42.21
CA ASN A 737 -29.91 -4.99 41.71
C ASN A 737 -29.61 -4.47 40.29
N LYS A 738 -30.46 -3.60 39.72
CA LYS A 738 -30.19 -2.98 38.41
C LYS A 738 -29.21 -1.81 38.56
N ALA A 739 -28.24 -1.75 37.65
CA ALA A 739 -27.28 -0.67 37.55
C ALA A 739 -27.98 0.65 37.15
N ILE A 740 -27.68 1.72 37.90
CA ILE A 740 -28.26 3.04 37.72
C ILE A 740 -27.36 3.82 36.76
N MET A 741 -27.91 4.32 35.64
CA MET A 741 -27.09 4.86 34.56
C MET A 741 -26.81 6.37 34.66
N GLN A 742 -27.76 7.19 35.14
CA GLN A 742 -27.62 8.65 35.07
C GLN A 742 -28.28 9.43 36.23
N ASP A 743 -29.44 9.00 36.74
CA ASP A 743 -30.19 9.73 37.77
C ASP A 743 -30.12 9.06 39.16
N ARG A 744 -30.24 9.84 40.25
CA ARG A 744 -30.25 9.33 41.65
C ARG A 744 -31.43 8.40 41.99
N LYS A 745 -32.40 8.26 41.09
CA LYS A 745 -33.58 7.41 41.24
C LYS A 745 -33.31 6.09 40.51
N CYS A 746 -33.61 4.98 41.16
CA CYS A 746 -33.73 3.73 40.43
C CYS A 746 -34.95 3.82 39.50
N ASP A 747 -34.77 3.74 38.19
CA ASP A 747 -35.90 3.79 37.23
C ASP A 747 -36.96 2.71 37.50
N ASN A 748 -36.53 1.58 38.06
CA ASN A 748 -37.38 0.44 38.34
C ASN A 748 -38.08 0.53 39.72
N CYS A 749 -37.36 0.84 40.78
CA CYS A 749 -37.92 0.89 42.14
C CYS A 749 -38.48 2.27 42.51
N LYS A 750 -38.11 3.32 41.77
CA LYS A 750 -38.32 4.73 42.11
C LYS A 750 -37.80 5.14 43.49
N VAL A 751 -36.93 4.32 44.09
CA VAL A 751 -36.21 4.60 45.34
C VAL A 751 -34.99 5.44 45.01
N TYR A 752 -34.77 6.50 45.78
CA TYR A 752 -33.57 7.33 45.71
C TYR A 752 -32.45 6.67 46.51
N LEU A 753 -31.22 6.75 46.04
CA LEU A 753 -30.07 6.29 46.83
C LEU A 753 -29.88 7.21 48.05
N ASP A 754 -29.97 6.62 49.24
CA ASP A 754 -29.82 7.28 50.53
C ASP A 754 -28.34 7.57 50.85
N TYR A 755 -27.74 8.52 50.13
CA TYR A 755 -26.43 9.05 50.52
C TYR A 755 -26.58 9.95 51.74
N ILE A 756 -26.59 9.35 52.93
CA ILE A 756 -26.65 10.06 54.19
C ILE A 756 -25.22 10.42 54.62
N CYS A 757 -25.01 11.70 54.94
CA CYS A 757 -23.75 12.13 55.52
C CYS A 757 -23.65 11.66 56.95
N ARG A 758 -22.64 10.84 57.27
CA ARG A 758 -22.53 10.26 58.62
C ARG A 758 -22.24 11.29 59.73
N VAL A 759 -21.76 12.47 59.37
CA VAL A 759 -21.47 13.56 60.33
C VAL A 759 -22.73 14.35 60.69
N CYS A 760 -23.61 14.66 59.72
CA CYS A 760 -24.79 15.51 59.97
C CYS A 760 -26.13 14.76 59.84
N GLU A 761 -26.10 13.48 59.48
CA GLU A 761 -27.24 12.59 59.30
C GLU A 761 -28.31 13.09 58.30
N LYS A 762 -27.90 13.97 57.38
CA LYS A 762 -28.75 14.49 56.31
C LYS A 762 -28.32 13.91 54.96
N TYR A 763 -29.27 13.86 54.03
CA TYR A 763 -29.01 13.51 52.64
C TYR A 763 -28.02 14.49 51.99
N VAL A 764 -27.06 13.93 51.25
CA VAL A 764 -26.02 14.70 50.58
C VAL A 764 -26.52 15.25 49.25
N GLN A 765 -26.68 16.57 49.20
CA GLN A 765 -26.93 17.31 47.96
C GLN A 765 -25.61 17.89 47.44
N GLY A 766 -24.91 17.14 46.59
CA GLY A 766 -23.67 17.58 45.95
C GLY A 766 -22.61 16.48 45.94
N LEU A 767 -21.34 16.89 46.04
CA LEU A 767 -20.20 15.97 46.12
C LEU A 767 -20.28 15.11 47.39
N TYR A 768 -20.35 13.80 47.17
CA TYR A 768 -20.30 12.78 48.19
C TYR A 768 -18.93 12.11 48.13
N ILE A 769 -18.26 12.02 49.29
CA ILE A 769 -16.98 11.32 49.41
C ILE A 769 -17.13 10.20 50.45
N SER A 770 -16.66 9.00 50.13
CA SER A 770 -16.66 7.85 51.01
C SER A 770 -15.30 7.19 51.06
N CYS A 771 -15.04 6.49 52.16
CA CYS A 771 -13.86 5.64 52.27
C CYS A 771 -14.02 4.41 51.35
N PRO A 772 -13.01 4.05 50.54
CA PRO A 772 -13.10 2.89 49.64
C PRO A 772 -13.15 1.52 50.35
N GLU A 773 -12.81 1.47 51.64
CA GLU A 773 -12.80 0.22 52.41
C GLU A 773 -14.04 0.05 53.28
N CYS A 774 -14.42 1.07 54.07
CA CYS A 774 -15.61 0.98 54.92
C CYS A 774 -16.89 1.54 54.28
N PHE A 775 -16.80 2.17 53.10
CA PHE A 775 -17.91 2.78 52.34
C PHE A 775 -18.73 3.85 53.08
N HIS A 776 -18.39 4.19 54.31
CA HIS A 776 -18.98 5.32 55.03
C HIS A 776 -18.51 6.65 54.44
N GLY A 777 -19.45 7.56 54.25
CA GLY A 777 -19.25 8.78 53.49
C GLY A 777 -20.12 9.94 53.92
N GLY A 778 -19.94 11.07 53.27
CA GLY A 778 -20.74 12.25 53.51
C GLY A 778 -20.37 13.44 52.64
N HIS A 779 -20.89 14.61 53.00
CA HIS A 779 -20.54 15.87 52.36
C HIS A 779 -19.02 16.07 52.42
N LEU A 780 -18.41 16.49 51.31
CA LEU A 780 -16.97 16.77 51.23
C LEU A 780 -16.50 17.68 52.37
N PHE A 781 -17.21 18.78 52.63
CA PHE A 781 -16.87 19.74 53.70
C PHE A 781 -16.95 19.15 55.11
N HIS A 782 -17.94 18.28 55.38
CA HIS A 782 -18.04 17.61 56.67
C HIS A 782 -16.95 16.57 56.85
N MET A 783 -16.62 15.81 55.80
CA MET A 783 -15.55 14.82 55.86
C MET A 783 -14.18 15.48 56.02
N LYS A 784 -13.93 16.59 55.33
CA LYS A 784 -12.73 17.41 55.52
C LYS A 784 -12.63 17.88 56.98
N GLY A 785 -13.68 18.53 57.48
CA GLY A 785 -13.71 19.02 58.86
C GLY A 785 -13.61 17.93 59.93
N TRP A 786 -14.11 16.72 59.65
CA TRP A 786 -13.97 15.56 60.54
C TRP A 786 -12.54 15.05 60.56
N TYR A 787 -11.97 14.74 59.38
CA TYR A 787 -10.64 14.15 59.32
C TYR A 787 -9.54 15.12 59.71
N ASP A 788 -9.74 16.43 59.59
CA ASP A 788 -8.81 17.43 60.15
C ASP A 788 -8.61 17.24 61.66
N LYS A 789 -9.62 16.75 62.38
CA LYS A 789 -9.59 16.55 63.84
C LYS A 789 -9.41 15.10 64.28
N PHE A 790 -9.95 14.14 63.53
CA PHE A 790 -10.04 12.74 63.92
C PHE A 790 -9.48 11.81 62.85
N ILE A 791 -8.90 10.68 63.27
CA ILE A 791 -8.41 9.65 62.33
C ILE A 791 -9.47 8.54 62.15
N GLN A 792 -10.37 8.36 63.12
CA GLN A 792 -11.43 7.37 63.06
C GLN A 792 -12.57 7.76 62.10
N CYS A 793 -13.24 6.75 61.57
CA CYS A 793 -14.47 6.89 60.80
C CYS A 793 -15.54 7.67 61.61
N PRO A 794 -16.29 8.59 60.98
CA PRO A 794 -17.38 9.29 61.66
C PRO A 794 -18.56 8.40 62.04
N ASP A 795 -18.63 7.18 61.52
CA ASP A 795 -19.63 6.20 61.97
C ASP A 795 -19.21 5.60 63.31
N ILE A 796 -20.04 5.78 64.35
CA ILE A 796 -19.82 5.27 65.70
C ILE A 796 -19.69 3.74 65.72
N ALA A 797 -20.37 3.04 64.81
CA ALA A 797 -20.30 1.58 64.72
C ALA A 797 -19.03 1.08 64.01
N CYS A 798 -18.27 1.97 63.36
CA CYS A 798 -17.13 1.61 62.54
C CYS A 798 -15.81 1.95 63.23
N GLN A 799 -15.02 0.92 63.57
CA GLN A 799 -13.70 1.09 64.20
C GLN A 799 -12.58 1.38 63.19
N HIS A 800 -12.91 1.72 61.94
CA HIS A 800 -11.93 1.90 60.88
C HIS A 800 -11.21 3.27 60.99
N GLU A 801 -9.87 3.26 60.95
CA GLU A 801 -9.01 4.47 60.95
C GLU A 801 -8.78 5.04 59.54
N CYS A 802 -9.85 5.34 58.82
CA CYS A 802 -9.78 5.78 57.42
C CYS A 802 -9.17 7.19 57.21
N GLY A 803 -8.96 7.98 58.26
CA GLY A 803 -8.55 9.38 58.14
C GLY A 803 -7.22 9.62 57.43
N ARG A 804 -6.24 8.70 57.54
CA ARG A 804 -4.93 8.86 56.87
C ARG A 804 -5.06 8.85 55.35
N LYS A 805 -5.78 7.88 54.79
CA LYS A 805 -6.03 7.77 53.34
C LYS A 805 -6.99 8.86 52.88
N MET A 806 -8.06 9.11 53.64
CA MET A 806 -9.07 10.11 53.29
C MET A 806 -8.49 11.53 53.23
N LYS A 807 -7.54 11.89 54.09
CA LYS A 807 -6.85 13.20 54.00
C LYS A 807 -6.15 13.43 52.67
N VAL A 808 -5.49 12.40 52.12
CA VAL A 808 -4.79 12.51 50.84
C VAL A 808 -5.80 12.72 49.71
N ILE A 809 -6.84 11.89 49.68
CA ILE A 809 -7.91 11.98 48.66
C ILE A 809 -8.62 13.34 48.72
N ILE A 810 -8.95 13.83 49.92
CA ILE A 810 -9.62 15.13 50.13
C ILE A 810 -8.71 16.30 49.77
N LYS A 811 -7.38 16.13 49.78
CA LYS A 811 -6.43 17.19 49.44
C LYS A 811 -6.18 17.27 47.94
N GLU A 812 -6.33 16.16 47.22
CA GLU A 812 -6.25 16.10 45.76
C GLU A 812 -7.52 16.61 45.08
N LEU A 813 -8.68 16.41 45.71
CA LEU A 813 -9.98 16.98 45.31
C LEU A 813 -10.11 18.45 45.74
#